data_AF-A0A8K0BPN8-F1
#
_entry.id   AF-A0A8K0BPN8-F1
#
_cell.length_a   1.000
_cell.length_b   1.000
_cell.length_c   1.000
_cell.angle_alpha   90.00
_cell.angle_beta   90.00
_cell.angle_gamma   90.00
#
_symmetry.space_group_name_H-M   'P 1'
#
loop_
_entity.id
_entity.type
_entity.pdbx_description
1 polymer ?
#
loop_
_entity_poly.entity_id
_entity_poly.type
_entity_poly.pdbx_seq_one_letter_code
_entity_poly.pdbx_strand_id
1 'polypeptide(L)'
;MGPLPNSYVFACVFTFTLWDNIQPTVENEFIANYSSSLLTNVPKNIPVHTHVLDLSHNRISGLSISEFISLSDLQVLNLSHNLITELDFSVFIFNEDLEYLDLSHNNILKVYCQTLAYLRHLDLSFNKFTALPICQEFGNMFQLEYLGLSATMIRRSDFRYIIRLELHTVFLTLEDFSLYEPQSLTALNTRSLHIVFAANQNFSFSLLYDGMSTSESLKIVNLRYNLSYKDFPSPSLTLLKKIKTTALMLDTVDLQWAIILQIFLFIWGSPVEHLTVRNLTFRGPLGELTEYEFLPLLSSLEQLISLGGSMKVLTLEHVRNKVFYFNQEILYRQFSEMNIASLTIYDAYMPHMLCPNRTSSFQYINFSHNALTDELFQNCGTLTDLKLLILERNKFESLCKVSFMTSRMKLLQYLDMSNNLLSHDAADVQCRWAESLTELDLSSNQLTDSVFECLPVNIKKLNLQNNQITSITKGMAELKSLEELNLASNRLADLPGCSGFMSLEFLNVEMNLILTPSADFFQSCLRVKKLQARCNPFKCSCELQDFIRLERQSGVELIDWPTAYVCEYPEDLRGTQLKDFHLTELACNTTLLLVTALLLTLVLVAVVAFLCIYLDVLWYVQMTWQWTQTKRRAWHNHPEEQETVLQFHAFISYSERDSLWVKNELIPNLEKGEGCVQLCQHERNFIPGKSIVENIINCIEKSYKSIFVLSPNFVQSEWCHYELYFAHHKLFSENSNSLILILLEPIPQYIVPARYHKLKALMAKRTYLEWPKERSKRALFWANLRAAISINLPISFEANEEQSDVTSTGSVSEYVNS
;
A
#
# COMPACT_ATOMS: atom_id res chain seq x y z
N MET A 1 -33.81 3.44 12.89
CA MET A 1 -32.65 3.05 13.70
C MET A 1 -32.08 4.33 14.31
N GLY A 2 -32.36 4.57 15.58
CA GLY A 2 -32.02 5.82 16.27
C GLY A 2 -30.59 5.81 16.85
N PRO A 3 -29.99 6.97 17.13
CA PRO A 3 -28.60 7.05 17.57
C PRO A 3 -28.51 6.94 19.10
N LEU A 4 -27.80 5.91 19.57
CA LEU A 4 -27.18 5.84 20.89
C LEU A 4 -25.68 5.99 20.65
N PRO A 5 -25.09 7.16 20.95
CA PRO A 5 -23.86 7.11 21.74
C PRO A 5 -23.70 8.37 22.60
N ASN A 6 -24.04 8.30 23.88
CA ASN A 6 -23.60 9.29 24.87
C ASN A 6 -23.32 8.69 26.26
N SER A 7 -23.46 7.37 26.42
CA SER A 7 -23.22 6.65 27.67
C SER A 7 -21.76 6.21 27.88
N TYR A 8 -20.95 6.13 26.81
CA TYR A 8 -19.55 5.70 26.91
C TYR A 8 -18.58 6.79 27.37
N VAL A 9 -18.94 8.07 27.24
CA VAL A 9 -18.04 9.18 27.60
C VAL A 9 -18.07 9.50 29.10
N PHE A 10 -19.20 9.24 29.78
CA PHE A 10 -19.31 9.48 31.23
C PHE A 10 -18.57 8.42 32.06
N ALA A 11 -18.52 7.16 31.61
CA ALA A 11 -17.73 6.11 32.24
C ALA A 11 -16.21 6.40 32.16
N CYS A 12 -15.73 7.01 31.07
CA CYS A 12 -14.32 7.36 30.91
C CYS A 12 -13.88 8.57 31.74
N VAL A 13 -14.79 9.46 32.15
CA VAL A 13 -14.45 10.58 33.04
C VAL A 13 -14.29 10.10 34.48
N PHE A 14 -15.03 9.07 34.89
CA PHE A 14 -14.83 8.38 36.16
C PHE A 14 -13.43 7.74 36.26
N THR A 15 -12.90 7.26 35.13
CA THR A 15 -11.57 6.63 35.08
C THR A 15 -10.40 7.62 35.06
N PHE A 16 -10.61 8.93 34.83
CA PHE A 16 -9.47 9.86 34.67
C PHE A 16 -9.18 10.73 35.90
N THR A 17 -10.16 11.00 36.76
CA THR A 17 -9.94 11.94 37.89
C THR A 17 -9.46 11.28 39.18
N LEU A 18 -9.55 9.94 39.30
CA LEU A 18 -9.06 9.17 40.46
C LEU A 18 -7.84 8.27 40.15
N TRP A 19 -7.51 8.04 38.87
CA TRP A 19 -6.49 7.06 38.48
C TRP A 19 -5.06 7.62 38.44
N ASP A 20 -4.87 8.95 38.43
CA ASP A 20 -3.51 9.52 38.42
C ASP A 20 -2.72 9.30 39.73
N ASN A 21 -3.33 8.73 40.77
CA ASN A 21 -2.63 8.33 41.99
C ASN A 21 -2.55 6.81 42.24
N ILE A 22 -3.09 5.96 41.37
CA ILE A 22 -3.01 4.51 41.52
C ILE A 22 -2.73 3.87 40.16
N GLN A 23 -1.45 3.65 39.83
CA GLN A 23 -1.10 2.82 38.67
C GLN A 23 -1.64 1.40 38.85
N PRO A 24 -2.38 0.83 37.88
CA PRO A 24 -2.92 -0.51 38.01
C PRO A 24 -1.90 -1.50 37.44
N THR A 25 -1.08 -2.04 38.32
CA THR A 25 -0.34 -3.26 38.01
C THR A 25 -0.46 -4.18 39.20
N VAL A 26 -0.87 -5.43 38.92
CA VAL A 26 -1.01 -6.59 39.82
C VAL A 26 -2.38 -6.71 40.54
N GLU A 27 -3.20 -7.63 40.03
CA GLU A 27 -4.21 -8.47 40.71
C GLU A 27 -4.99 -7.88 41.92
N ASN A 28 -6.14 -7.26 41.61
CA ASN A 28 -7.53 -7.60 42.00
C ASN A 28 -7.87 -8.39 43.30
N GLU A 29 -7.09 -8.38 44.38
CA GLU A 29 -7.57 -8.93 45.66
C GLU A 29 -8.41 -7.93 46.48
N PHE A 30 -8.24 -6.63 46.25
CA PHE A 30 -8.87 -5.56 47.03
C PHE A 30 -9.98 -4.80 46.28
N ILE A 31 -10.24 -5.14 45.01
CA ILE A 31 -11.25 -4.49 44.16
C ILE A 31 -12.33 -5.50 43.81
N ALA A 32 -13.57 -5.19 44.17
CA ALA A 32 -14.74 -6.00 43.83
C ALA A 32 -15.65 -5.20 42.88
N ASN A 33 -15.70 -5.61 41.61
CA ASN A 33 -16.55 -5.00 40.60
C ASN A 33 -17.78 -5.87 40.31
N TYR A 34 -18.95 -5.33 40.65
CA TYR A 34 -20.27 -5.88 40.41
C TYR A 34 -21.16 -4.91 39.61
N SER A 35 -20.55 -3.99 38.86
CA SER A 35 -21.28 -3.05 38.02
C SER A 35 -22.09 -3.77 36.93
N SER A 36 -23.17 -3.15 36.47
CA SER A 36 -23.98 -3.64 35.32
C SER A 36 -24.46 -5.11 35.43
N SER A 37 -24.57 -5.63 36.65
CA SER A 37 -24.88 -7.05 36.92
C SER A 37 -26.36 -7.31 37.16
N LEU A 38 -27.23 -6.31 36.90
CA LEU A 38 -28.69 -6.36 37.10
C LEU A 38 -29.11 -6.73 38.53
N LEU A 39 -28.26 -6.46 39.52
CA LEU A 39 -28.48 -6.80 40.92
C LEU A 39 -29.62 -5.99 41.51
N THR A 40 -30.47 -6.62 42.31
CA THR A 40 -31.54 -5.93 43.05
C THR A 40 -31.18 -5.67 44.52
N ASN A 41 -30.15 -6.36 45.04
CA ASN A 41 -29.65 -6.24 46.40
C ASN A 41 -28.13 -6.34 46.39
N VAL A 42 -27.47 -5.90 47.47
CA VAL A 42 -26.02 -6.04 47.62
C VAL A 42 -25.65 -7.54 47.74
N PRO A 43 -24.62 -8.03 47.01
CA PRO A 43 -24.18 -9.42 47.11
C PRO A 43 -23.73 -9.80 48.53
N LYS A 44 -24.09 -11.00 49.00
CA LYS A 44 -23.73 -11.47 50.35
C LYS A 44 -22.28 -11.96 50.49
N ASN A 45 -21.61 -12.27 49.38
CA ASN A 45 -20.30 -12.92 49.37
C ASN A 45 -19.20 -11.97 48.87
N ILE A 46 -19.23 -10.71 49.34
CA ILE A 46 -18.17 -9.73 49.02
C ILE A 46 -16.94 -10.06 49.89
N PRO A 47 -15.71 -10.07 49.33
CA PRO A 47 -14.50 -10.29 50.11
C PRO A 47 -14.36 -9.26 51.24
N VAL A 48 -14.03 -9.73 52.44
CA VAL A 48 -13.95 -8.90 53.67
C VAL A 48 -12.92 -7.77 53.56
N HIS A 49 -11.82 -8.01 52.83
CA HIS A 49 -10.73 -7.04 52.62
C HIS A 49 -10.96 -6.11 51.41
N THR A 50 -12.17 -6.03 50.88
CA THR A 50 -12.45 -5.17 49.71
C THR A 50 -12.25 -3.70 50.09
N HIS A 51 -11.36 -3.01 49.39
CA HIS A 51 -11.12 -1.57 49.50
C HIS A 51 -11.99 -0.77 48.52
N VAL A 52 -12.21 -1.31 47.33
CA VAL A 52 -13.01 -0.67 46.27
C VAL A 52 -14.16 -1.58 45.87
N LEU A 53 -15.39 -1.10 46.09
CA LEU A 53 -16.61 -1.82 45.72
C LEU A 53 -17.42 -1.02 44.70
N ASP A 54 -17.55 -1.58 43.51
CA ASP A 54 -18.37 -1.00 42.43
C ASP A 54 -19.67 -1.80 42.29
N LEU A 55 -20.78 -1.17 42.65
CA LEU A 55 -22.15 -1.67 42.51
C LEU A 55 -22.99 -0.79 41.56
N SER A 56 -22.34 0.01 40.73
CA SER A 56 -23.00 0.95 39.82
C SER A 56 -23.83 0.25 38.73
N HIS A 57 -24.77 0.98 38.12
CA HIS A 57 -25.59 0.49 37.00
C HIS A 57 -26.37 -0.80 37.32
N ASN A 58 -26.89 -0.90 38.53
CA ASN A 58 -27.71 -2.03 38.99
C ASN A 58 -29.17 -1.57 39.22
N ARG A 59 -29.95 -2.38 39.95
CA ARG A 59 -31.36 -2.13 40.28
C ARG A 59 -31.60 -2.16 41.79
N ILE A 60 -30.58 -1.80 42.58
CA ILE A 60 -30.64 -1.80 44.03
C ILE A 60 -31.58 -0.67 44.48
N SER A 61 -32.60 -0.98 45.27
CA SER A 61 -33.61 0.00 45.71
C SER A 61 -33.48 0.45 47.16
N GLY A 62 -32.71 -0.27 47.97
CA GLY A 62 -32.50 0.06 49.39
C GLY A 62 -31.20 -0.55 49.90
N LEU A 63 -30.73 -0.02 51.03
CA LEU A 63 -29.49 -0.41 51.69
C LEU A 63 -29.76 -0.73 53.16
N SER A 64 -29.00 -1.66 53.72
CA SER A 64 -29.05 -2.03 55.13
C SER A 64 -27.67 -2.16 55.73
N ILE A 65 -27.56 -1.89 57.04
CA ILE A 65 -26.30 -2.02 57.80
C ILE A 65 -25.68 -3.43 57.63
N SER A 66 -26.52 -4.47 57.58
CA SER A 66 -26.05 -5.86 57.50
C SER A 66 -25.29 -6.20 56.21
N GLU A 67 -25.42 -5.39 55.16
CA GLU A 67 -24.73 -5.60 53.88
C GLU A 67 -23.29 -5.08 53.89
N PHE A 68 -22.99 -4.07 54.72
CA PHE A 68 -21.69 -3.41 54.75
C PHE A 68 -20.91 -3.62 56.06
N ILE A 69 -21.54 -4.21 57.08
CA ILE A 69 -20.94 -4.41 58.41
C ILE A 69 -19.63 -5.22 58.40
N SER A 70 -19.46 -6.11 57.43
CA SER A 70 -18.25 -6.93 57.30
C SER A 70 -17.17 -6.32 56.42
N LEU A 71 -17.37 -5.13 55.86
CA LEU A 71 -16.45 -4.49 54.91
C LEU A 71 -15.71 -3.31 55.59
N SER A 72 -14.99 -3.58 56.68
CA SER A 72 -14.33 -2.53 57.47
C SER A 72 -13.28 -1.75 56.68
N ASP A 73 -12.61 -2.41 55.73
CA ASP A 73 -11.48 -1.88 54.96
C ASP A 73 -11.94 -1.06 53.73
N LEU A 74 -13.26 -0.85 53.58
CA LEU A 74 -13.87 -0.23 52.41
C LEU A 74 -13.57 1.27 52.36
N GLN A 75 -12.88 1.69 51.31
CA GLN A 75 -12.48 3.09 51.08
C GLN A 75 -13.29 3.77 49.96
N VAL A 76 -13.70 3.00 48.95
CA VAL A 76 -14.41 3.50 47.77
C VAL A 76 -15.67 2.67 47.54
N LEU A 77 -16.82 3.33 47.53
CA LEU A 77 -18.10 2.71 47.23
C LEU A 77 -18.82 3.47 46.13
N ASN A 78 -19.03 2.79 44.99
CA ASN A 78 -19.83 3.30 43.90
C ASN A 78 -21.20 2.62 43.86
N LEU A 79 -22.26 3.38 44.12
CA LEU A 79 -23.67 2.98 44.07
C LEU A 79 -24.45 3.80 43.03
N SER A 80 -23.76 4.48 42.12
CA SER A 80 -24.39 5.30 41.09
C SER A 80 -25.29 4.50 40.15
N HIS A 81 -26.25 5.16 39.50
CA HIS A 81 -27.15 4.52 38.53
C HIS A 81 -27.87 3.29 39.11
N ASN A 82 -28.47 3.44 40.29
CA ASN A 82 -29.32 2.44 40.93
C ASN A 82 -30.75 3.00 41.11
N LEU A 83 -31.57 2.35 41.94
CA LEU A 83 -32.98 2.70 42.17
C LEU A 83 -33.24 3.12 43.62
N ILE A 84 -32.21 3.55 44.36
CA ILE A 84 -32.31 3.86 45.79
C ILE A 84 -33.24 5.06 46.00
N THR A 85 -34.21 4.94 46.92
CA THR A 85 -35.25 5.99 47.16
C THR A 85 -35.06 6.78 48.45
N GLU A 86 -34.46 6.16 49.46
CA GLU A 86 -34.13 6.79 50.75
C GLU A 86 -32.74 6.33 51.17
N LEU A 87 -32.01 7.20 51.85
CA LEU A 87 -30.68 6.89 52.36
C LEU A 87 -30.55 7.30 53.82
N ASP A 88 -30.09 6.39 54.66
CA ASP A 88 -29.65 6.68 56.01
C ASP A 88 -28.14 6.42 56.08
N PHE A 89 -27.32 7.45 56.34
CA PHE A 89 -25.87 7.29 56.39
C PHE A 89 -25.39 6.35 57.51
N SER A 90 -26.24 6.02 58.49
CA SER A 90 -25.91 5.02 59.51
C SER A 90 -25.67 3.61 58.95
N VAL A 91 -26.08 3.33 57.70
CA VAL A 91 -25.73 2.07 57.02
C VAL A 91 -24.22 1.88 56.86
N PHE A 92 -23.44 2.97 56.86
CA PHE A 92 -21.99 2.96 56.72
C PHE A 92 -21.24 3.18 58.04
N ILE A 93 -21.91 3.05 59.19
CA ILE A 93 -21.31 3.36 60.49
C ILE A 93 -20.09 2.50 60.84
N PHE A 94 -19.96 1.31 60.24
CA PHE A 94 -18.84 0.39 60.44
C PHE A 94 -17.76 0.49 59.35
N ASN A 95 -17.94 1.37 58.36
CA ASN A 95 -16.99 1.58 57.26
C ASN A 95 -16.22 2.88 57.52
N GLU A 96 -15.44 2.90 58.60
CA GLU A 96 -14.77 4.13 59.09
C GLU A 96 -13.74 4.69 58.10
N ASP A 97 -13.14 3.83 57.28
CA ASP A 97 -12.13 4.19 56.26
C ASP A 97 -12.74 4.69 54.93
N LEU A 98 -14.08 4.83 54.85
CA LEU A 98 -14.76 5.25 53.63
C LEU A 98 -14.40 6.69 53.26
N GLU A 99 -13.63 6.86 52.18
CA GLU A 99 -13.19 8.16 51.65
C GLU A 99 -14.05 8.63 50.46
N TYR A 100 -14.59 7.69 49.68
CA TYR A 100 -15.33 7.99 48.46
C TYR A 100 -16.67 7.27 48.44
N LEU A 101 -17.75 8.05 48.28
CA LEU A 101 -19.11 7.54 48.17
C LEU A 101 -19.85 8.23 47.02
N ASP A 102 -20.19 7.46 45.98
CA ASP A 102 -21.00 7.92 44.87
C ASP A 102 -22.39 7.27 44.90
N LEU A 103 -23.41 8.11 45.03
CA LEU A 103 -24.84 7.78 45.04
C LEU A 103 -25.58 8.54 43.95
N SER A 104 -24.86 9.07 42.96
CA SER A 104 -25.43 9.84 41.86
C SER A 104 -26.38 9.00 41.01
N HIS A 105 -27.29 9.67 40.28
CA HIS A 105 -28.25 8.98 39.39
C HIS A 105 -29.06 7.88 40.09
N ASN A 106 -29.57 8.18 41.29
CA ASN A 106 -30.54 7.36 42.01
C ASN A 106 -31.90 8.09 42.08
N ASN A 107 -32.85 7.57 42.87
CA ASN A 107 -34.16 8.17 43.08
C ASN A 107 -34.33 8.71 44.51
N ILE A 108 -33.24 9.16 45.15
CA ILE A 108 -33.26 9.51 46.57
C ILE A 108 -34.08 10.77 46.79
N LEU A 109 -35.07 10.68 47.68
CA LEU A 109 -35.96 11.79 48.05
C LEU A 109 -35.53 12.45 49.37
N LYS A 110 -34.93 11.67 50.27
CA LYS A 110 -34.56 12.10 51.62
C LYS A 110 -33.31 11.38 52.10
N VAL A 111 -32.46 12.12 52.82
CA VAL A 111 -31.28 11.61 53.52
C VAL A 111 -31.46 11.77 55.02
N TYR A 112 -31.07 10.75 55.79
CA TYR A 112 -30.88 10.83 57.23
C TYR A 112 -29.38 10.89 57.51
N CYS A 113 -28.97 11.96 58.17
CA CYS A 113 -27.56 12.31 58.27
C CYS A 113 -26.88 11.66 59.47
N GLN A 114 -25.69 11.10 59.20
CA GLN A 114 -24.73 10.57 60.16
C GLN A 114 -23.35 11.09 59.74
N THR A 115 -22.49 11.44 60.69
CA THR A 115 -21.15 11.94 60.37
C THR A 115 -20.27 10.80 59.83
N LEU A 116 -19.73 10.99 58.62
CA LEU A 116 -18.70 10.14 58.00
C LEU A 116 -17.39 10.94 57.95
N ALA A 117 -16.58 10.86 59.02
CA ALA A 117 -15.53 11.84 59.29
C ALA A 117 -14.35 11.85 58.28
N TYR A 118 -14.09 10.70 57.64
CA TYR A 118 -13.00 10.51 56.68
C TYR A 118 -13.43 10.69 55.22
N LEU A 119 -14.70 10.97 54.98
CA LEU A 119 -15.23 11.08 53.62
C LEU A 119 -14.67 12.35 52.95
N ARG A 120 -14.01 12.16 51.81
CA ARG A 120 -13.44 13.21 50.95
C ARG A 120 -14.32 13.52 49.76
N HIS A 121 -15.04 12.53 49.27
CA HIS A 121 -15.91 12.65 48.11
C HIS A 121 -17.29 12.10 48.42
N LEU A 122 -18.30 12.95 48.29
CA LEU A 122 -19.71 12.57 48.37
C LEU A 122 -20.47 13.08 47.16
N ASP A 123 -21.01 12.17 46.35
CA ASP A 123 -21.86 12.54 45.23
C ASP A 123 -23.31 12.09 45.45
N LEU A 124 -24.19 13.07 45.71
CA LEU A 124 -25.65 12.90 45.80
C LEU A 124 -26.37 13.54 44.60
N SER A 125 -25.64 13.86 43.53
CA SER A 125 -26.19 14.53 42.35
C SER A 125 -27.14 13.65 41.53
N PHE A 126 -27.89 14.24 40.61
CA PHE A 126 -28.94 13.55 39.83
C PHE A 126 -29.89 12.67 40.66
N ASN A 127 -30.30 13.14 41.84
CA ASN A 127 -31.33 12.55 42.69
C ASN A 127 -32.60 13.44 42.71
N LYS A 128 -33.64 13.01 43.44
CA LYS A 128 -34.97 13.66 43.43
C LYS A 128 -35.26 14.52 44.66
N PHE A 129 -34.21 15.18 45.17
CA PHE A 129 -34.33 16.09 46.32
C PHE A 129 -35.12 17.36 46.00
N THR A 130 -36.08 17.69 46.87
CA THR A 130 -36.83 18.97 46.76
C THR A 130 -36.01 20.17 47.28
N ALA A 131 -35.24 19.97 48.34
CA ALA A 131 -34.30 20.95 48.91
C ALA A 131 -32.94 20.27 49.09
N LEU A 132 -31.87 21.06 49.21
CA LEU A 132 -30.51 20.50 49.32
C LEU A 132 -30.40 19.55 50.53
N PRO A 133 -29.86 18.33 50.35
CA PRO A 133 -29.77 17.31 51.40
C PRO A 133 -28.61 17.59 52.39
N ILE A 134 -28.53 18.81 52.91
CA ILE A 134 -27.48 19.24 53.84
C ILE A 134 -28.04 19.28 55.27
N CYS A 135 -27.48 18.45 56.14
CA CYS A 135 -27.80 18.44 57.57
C CYS A 135 -26.69 19.06 58.42
N GLN A 136 -26.89 19.09 59.74
CA GLN A 136 -25.91 19.63 60.69
C GLN A 136 -24.61 18.81 60.73
N GLU A 137 -24.71 17.50 60.53
CA GLU A 137 -23.62 16.53 60.60
C GLU A 137 -22.55 16.76 59.52
N PHE A 138 -22.95 17.32 58.36
CA PHE A 138 -22.02 17.69 57.30
C PHE A 138 -20.98 18.71 57.78
N GLY A 139 -21.36 19.60 58.70
CA GLY A 139 -20.46 20.59 59.27
C GLY A 139 -19.28 19.99 60.06
N ASN A 140 -19.30 18.69 60.35
CA ASN A 140 -18.23 17.94 61.01
C ASN A 140 -17.39 17.10 60.03
N MET A 141 -17.72 17.07 58.74
CA MET A 141 -17.00 16.30 57.71
C MET A 141 -15.85 17.15 57.14
N PHE A 142 -14.86 17.44 57.98
CA PHE A 142 -13.78 18.39 57.66
C PHE A 142 -12.85 17.95 56.53
N GLN A 143 -12.84 16.65 56.18
CA GLN A 143 -12.05 16.12 55.07
C GLN A 143 -12.78 16.20 53.72
N LEU A 144 -14.05 16.63 53.70
CA LEU A 144 -14.84 16.66 52.47
C LEU A 144 -14.28 17.70 51.49
N GLU A 145 -13.91 17.26 50.31
CA GLU A 145 -13.33 18.08 49.25
C GLU A 145 -14.28 18.21 48.05
N TYR A 146 -15.00 17.14 47.72
CA TYR A 146 -16.00 17.13 46.66
C TYR A 146 -17.39 16.88 47.22
N LEU A 147 -18.34 17.72 46.82
CA LEU A 147 -19.74 17.57 47.19
C LEU A 147 -20.67 17.75 45.98
N GLY A 148 -21.26 16.64 45.54
CA GLY A 148 -22.32 16.59 44.55
C GLY A 148 -23.71 16.64 45.19
N LEU A 149 -24.58 17.53 44.72
CA LEU A 149 -25.91 17.77 45.28
C LEU A 149 -26.95 17.94 44.17
N SER A 150 -28.19 17.60 44.51
CA SER A 150 -29.37 17.97 43.72
C SER A 150 -30.37 18.74 44.57
N ALA A 151 -31.11 19.65 43.92
CA ALA A 151 -32.30 20.26 44.51
C ALA A 151 -33.21 20.85 43.43
N THR A 152 -34.51 20.89 43.70
CA THR A 152 -35.47 21.66 42.89
C THR A 152 -35.61 23.11 43.36
N MET A 153 -35.26 23.40 44.62
CA MET A 153 -35.22 24.74 45.20
C MET A 153 -33.92 24.98 45.96
N ILE A 154 -33.32 26.16 45.80
CA ILE A 154 -32.16 26.60 46.60
C ILE A 154 -32.51 27.91 47.32
N ARG A 155 -32.36 27.90 48.64
CA ARG A 155 -32.59 29.03 49.55
C ARG A 155 -31.30 29.41 50.26
N ARG A 156 -31.26 30.63 50.80
CA ARG A 156 -30.07 31.18 51.45
C ARG A 156 -29.65 30.40 52.69
N SER A 157 -30.60 29.77 53.38
CA SER A 157 -30.36 28.97 54.57
C SER A 157 -29.73 27.61 54.30
N ASP A 158 -29.78 27.10 53.07
CA ASP A 158 -29.52 25.69 52.77
C ASP A 158 -28.03 25.32 52.97
N PHE A 159 -27.14 26.28 52.74
CA PHE A 159 -25.69 26.06 52.89
C PHE A 159 -25.16 26.31 54.30
N ARG A 160 -26.01 26.71 55.26
CA ARG A 160 -25.57 27.22 56.59
C ARG A 160 -24.63 26.30 57.36
N TYR A 161 -24.77 24.99 57.18
CA TYR A 161 -23.98 23.99 57.89
C TYR A 161 -22.61 23.72 57.26
N ILE A 162 -22.44 24.07 55.98
CA ILE A 162 -21.20 23.81 55.23
C ILE A 162 -20.38 25.07 54.93
N ILE A 163 -20.79 26.24 55.44
CA ILE A 163 -20.07 27.51 55.27
C ILE A 163 -18.61 27.43 55.73
N ARG A 164 -18.31 26.58 56.72
CA ARG A 164 -16.97 26.42 57.30
C ARG A 164 -16.13 25.34 56.63
N LEU A 165 -16.68 24.58 55.68
CA LEU A 165 -15.95 23.54 54.98
C LEU A 165 -15.15 24.16 53.82
N GLU A 166 -13.93 23.68 53.63
CA GLU A 166 -13.07 24.08 52.51
C GLU A 166 -13.27 23.12 51.33
N LEU A 167 -14.43 23.22 50.68
CA LEU A 167 -14.75 22.38 49.53
C LEU A 167 -13.88 22.78 48.33
N HIS A 168 -13.23 21.82 47.70
CA HIS A 168 -12.50 22.03 46.46
C HIS A 168 -13.46 22.15 45.28
N THR A 169 -14.44 21.27 45.20
CA THR A 169 -15.41 21.19 44.10
C THR A 169 -16.82 21.01 44.64
N VAL A 170 -17.75 21.84 44.17
CA VAL A 170 -19.19 21.67 44.41
C VAL A 170 -19.87 21.42 43.08
N PHE A 171 -20.65 20.35 43.00
CA PHE A 171 -21.40 19.98 41.80
C PHE A 171 -22.90 20.04 42.09
N LEU A 172 -23.63 20.88 41.36
CA LEU A 172 -25.05 21.16 41.58
C LEU A 172 -25.87 20.76 40.36
N THR A 173 -26.78 19.81 40.53
CA THR A 173 -27.74 19.41 39.49
C THR A 173 -29.12 19.96 39.78
N LEU A 174 -29.72 20.63 38.80
CA LEU A 174 -30.98 21.34 38.88
C LEU A 174 -31.94 20.81 37.79
N GLU A 175 -32.33 19.53 37.89
CA GLU A 175 -33.17 18.88 36.86
C GLU A 175 -34.60 19.44 36.83
N ASP A 176 -35.22 19.58 37.99
CA ASP A 176 -36.60 20.08 38.13
C ASP A 176 -36.59 21.45 38.83
N PHE A 177 -35.71 22.34 38.39
CA PHE A 177 -35.48 23.64 39.02
C PHE A 177 -36.73 24.51 39.01
N SER A 178 -37.11 25.02 40.18
CA SER A 178 -38.32 25.81 40.38
C SER A 178 -38.04 27.18 41.00
N LEU A 179 -37.08 27.28 41.93
CA LEU A 179 -36.80 28.52 42.65
C LEU A 179 -35.32 28.66 43.02
N TYR A 180 -34.77 29.83 42.75
CA TYR A 180 -33.51 30.31 43.30
C TYR A 180 -33.73 31.53 44.19
N GLU A 181 -33.22 31.52 45.43
CA GLU A 181 -33.07 32.75 46.21
C GLU A 181 -31.69 33.40 45.91
N PRO A 182 -31.63 34.64 45.40
CA PRO A 182 -30.36 35.32 45.13
C PRO A 182 -29.44 35.40 46.36
N GLN A 183 -28.13 35.38 46.12
CA GLN A 183 -27.04 35.33 47.09
C GLN A 183 -26.88 33.99 47.82
N SER A 184 -27.65 32.95 47.50
CA SER A 184 -27.54 31.66 48.20
C SER A 184 -26.17 31.01 48.02
N LEU A 185 -25.63 30.98 46.79
CA LEU A 185 -24.32 30.37 46.53
C LEU A 185 -23.16 31.14 47.14
N THR A 186 -23.31 32.45 47.38
CA THR A 186 -22.22 33.30 47.91
C THR A 186 -21.78 32.92 49.33
N ALA A 187 -22.54 32.06 50.00
CA ALA A 187 -22.17 31.48 51.29
C ALA A 187 -21.09 30.38 51.17
N LEU A 188 -20.91 29.81 49.98
CA LEU A 188 -19.89 28.81 49.70
C LEU A 188 -18.53 29.47 49.44
N ASN A 189 -17.47 28.78 49.82
CA ASN A 189 -16.11 29.13 49.46
C ASN A 189 -15.47 27.91 48.80
N THR A 190 -15.65 27.77 47.49
CA THR A 190 -15.17 26.62 46.71
C THR A 190 -14.23 27.08 45.60
N ARG A 191 -13.24 26.25 45.24
CA ARG A 191 -12.34 26.56 44.10
C ARG A 191 -13.06 26.35 42.77
N SER A 192 -13.79 25.25 42.65
CA SER A 192 -14.56 24.90 41.46
C SER A 192 -16.05 24.74 41.79
N LEU A 193 -16.90 25.27 40.91
CA LEU A 193 -18.34 25.13 40.97
C LEU A 193 -18.85 24.66 39.61
N HIS A 194 -19.60 23.56 39.60
CA HIS A 194 -20.22 23.03 38.40
C HIS A 194 -21.74 23.01 38.60
N ILE A 195 -22.48 23.64 37.69
CA ILE A 195 -23.94 23.72 37.73
C ILE A 195 -24.51 23.11 36.45
N VAL A 196 -25.40 22.13 36.60
CA VAL A 196 -26.06 21.43 35.50
C VAL A 196 -27.56 21.68 35.56
N PHE A 197 -28.12 22.32 34.55
CA PHE A 197 -29.58 22.49 34.42
C PHE A 197 -30.20 21.35 33.60
N ALA A 198 -31.50 21.11 33.76
CA ALA A 198 -32.23 20.33 32.77
C ALA A 198 -32.29 21.06 31.42
N ALA A 199 -32.15 20.29 30.32
CA ALA A 199 -32.11 20.81 28.95
C ALA A 199 -33.34 21.65 28.52
N ASN A 200 -34.47 21.49 29.19
CA ASN A 200 -35.73 22.15 28.85
C ASN A 200 -36.11 23.31 29.79
N GLN A 201 -35.25 23.65 30.75
CA GLN A 201 -35.53 24.71 31.71
C GLN A 201 -34.82 26.01 31.36
N ASN A 202 -35.41 27.12 31.80
CA ASN A 202 -34.78 28.43 31.67
C ASN A 202 -33.70 28.61 32.74
N PHE A 203 -32.52 29.02 32.29
CA PHE A 203 -31.41 29.43 33.11
C PHE A 203 -31.74 30.67 33.97
N SER A 204 -31.24 30.70 35.19
CA SER A 204 -31.33 31.87 36.08
C SER A 204 -30.00 32.63 36.11
N PHE A 205 -30.02 33.89 35.68
CA PHE A 205 -28.82 34.75 35.71
C PHE A 205 -28.30 35.02 37.12
N SER A 206 -29.16 35.01 38.14
CA SER A 206 -28.70 35.14 39.53
C SER A 206 -27.75 34.00 39.92
N LEU A 207 -27.95 32.79 39.39
CA LEU A 207 -27.01 31.67 39.59
C LEU A 207 -25.67 31.92 38.88
N LEU A 208 -25.67 32.53 37.69
CA LEU A 208 -24.42 32.95 37.03
C LEU A 208 -23.61 33.86 37.93
N TYR A 209 -24.25 34.95 38.39
CA TYR A 209 -23.54 36.00 39.12
C TYR A 209 -23.08 35.55 40.51
N ASP A 210 -23.92 34.80 41.22
CA ASP A 210 -23.53 34.25 42.51
C ASP A 210 -22.46 33.18 42.35
N GLY A 211 -22.59 32.28 41.37
CA GLY A 211 -21.57 31.28 41.05
C GLY A 211 -20.23 31.95 40.73
N MET A 212 -20.24 33.03 39.95
CA MET A 212 -19.03 33.77 39.61
C MET A 212 -18.36 34.49 40.79
N SER A 213 -19.15 34.81 41.82
CA SER A 213 -18.63 35.38 43.07
C SER A 213 -18.15 34.31 44.07
N THR A 214 -18.53 33.06 43.82
CA THR A 214 -18.33 31.93 44.72
C THR A 214 -17.04 31.17 44.43
N SER A 215 -16.71 30.97 43.14
CA SER A 215 -15.59 30.12 42.72
C SER A 215 -14.63 30.78 41.73
N GLU A 216 -13.39 30.28 41.70
CA GLU A 216 -12.36 30.67 40.73
C GLU A 216 -12.61 30.02 39.36
N SER A 217 -13.11 28.78 39.37
CA SER A 217 -13.54 28.06 38.18
C SER A 217 -15.05 27.81 38.25
N LEU A 218 -15.79 28.25 37.22
CA LEU A 218 -17.23 28.03 37.10
C LEU A 218 -17.54 27.31 35.79
N LYS A 219 -18.22 26.16 35.89
CA LYS A 219 -18.79 25.46 34.74
C LYS A 219 -20.31 25.44 34.83
N ILE A 220 -20.98 25.82 33.76
CA ILE A 220 -22.44 25.75 33.65
C ILE A 220 -22.82 24.94 32.42
N VAL A 221 -23.74 23.99 32.58
CA VAL A 221 -24.19 23.08 31.51
C VAL A 221 -25.68 23.26 31.27
N ASN A 222 -26.08 23.16 29.99
CA ASN A 222 -27.45 23.29 29.50
C ASN A 222 -28.03 24.70 29.71
N LEU A 223 -27.35 25.71 29.16
CA LEU A 223 -27.81 27.09 29.23
C LEU A 223 -28.88 27.35 28.17
N ARG A 224 -30.12 27.51 28.60
CA ARG A 224 -31.24 27.92 27.74
C ARG A 224 -31.98 29.08 28.37
N TYR A 225 -32.34 30.08 27.59
CA TYR A 225 -33.12 31.22 28.05
C TYR A 225 -34.08 31.63 26.94
N ASN A 226 -35.38 31.60 27.23
CA ASN A 226 -36.42 31.89 26.24
C ASN A 226 -37.14 33.23 26.49
N LEU A 227 -36.82 33.94 27.58
CA LEU A 227 -37.39 35.27 27.86
C LEU A 227 -36.70 36.35 27.01
N SER A 228 -37.29 37.55 26.97
CA SER A 228 -36.76 38.67 26.18
C SER A 228 -35.43 39.17 26.72
N TYR A 229 -34.57 39.69 25.84
CA TYR A 229 -33.34 40.38 26.23
C TYR A 229 -33.61 41.69 27.00
N LYS A 230 -34.81 42.27 26.89
CA LYS A 230 -35.20 43.46 27.67
C LYS A 230 -35.31 43.15 29.17
N ASP A 231 -35.56 41.88 29.49
CA ASP A 231 -35.60 41.37 30.85
C ASP A 231 -34.22 40.87 31.31
N PHE A 232 -33.14 41.21 30.60
CA PHE A 232 -31.78 40.83 30.98
C PHE A 232 -31.44 41.46 32.34
N PRO A 233 -31.26 40.64 33.40
CA PRO A 233 -31.14 41.17 34.75
C PRO A 233 -29.70 41.61 35.01
N SER A 234 -29.43 42.92 34.95
CA SER A 234 -28.10 43.43 35.27
C SER A 234 -27.70 43.15 36.73
N PRO A 235 -26.47 42.67 37.01
CA PRO A 235 -26.00 42.43 38.36
C PRO A 235 -25.77 43.76 39.10
N SER A 236 -25.84 43.72 40.45
CA SER A 236 -25.51 44.90 41.25
C SER A 236 -24.01 45.23 41.16
N LEU A 237 -23.67 46.52 41.23
CA LEU A 237 -22.27 47.00 41.27
C LEU A 237 -21.46 46.38 42.43
N THR A 238 -22.13 46.03 43.53
CA THR A 238 -21.52 45.35 44.68
C THR A 238 -21.15 43.90 44.39
N LEU A 239 -21.92 43.21 43.53
CA LEU A 239 -21.67 41.83 43.15
C LEU A 239 -20.52 41.74 42.13
N LEU A 240 -20.46 42.68 41.19
CA LEU A 240 -19.35 42.81 40.24
C LEU A 240 -17.98 42.86 40.94
N LYS A 241 -17.86 43.61 42.04
CA LYS A 241 -16.62 43.70 42.84
C LYS A 241 -16.26 42.42 43.60
N LYS A 242 -17.18 41.47 43.71
CA LYS A 242 -16.99 40.20 44.42
C LYS A 242 -16.70 39.03 43.50
N ILE A 243 -16.75 39.22 42.18
CA ILE A 243 -16.45 38.16 41.21
C ILE A 243 -15.02 37.66 41.45
N LYS A 244 -14.89 36.35 41.62
CA LYS A 244 -13.61 35.65 41.79
C LYS A 244 -13.23 34.81 40.58
N THR A 245 -14.21 34.49 39.73
CA THR A 245 -14.01 33.58 38.60
C THR A 245 -12.98 34.13 37.61
N THR A 246 -11.95 33.34 37.37
CA THR A 246 -10.93 33.54 36.33
C THR A 246 -11.16 32.60 35.16
N ALA A 247 -11.77 31.43 35.37
CA ALA A 247 -12.08 30.45 34.32
C ALA A 247 -13.58 30.15 34.28
N LEU A 248 -14.24 30.51 33.17
CA LEU A 248 -15.67 30.29 32.94
C LEU A 248 -15.89 29.36 31.74
N MET A 249 -16.59 28.25 31.98
CA MET A 249 -16.98 27.30 30.95
C MET A 249 -18.50 27.22 30.83
N LEU A 250 -19.03 27.49 29.64
CA LEU A 250 -20.44 27.33 29.31
C LEU A 250 -20.58 26.18 28.32
N ASP A 251 -21.35 25.16 28.65
CA ASP A 251 -21.51 23.96 27.82
C ASP A 251 -22.98 23.74 27.47
N THR A 252 -23.24 23.35 26.22
CA THR A 252 -24.60 23.18 25.68
C THR A 252 -25.41 24.47 25.84
N VAL A 253 -24.98 25.49 25.11
CA VAL A 253 -25.58 26.83 25.16
C VAL A 253 -26.57 26.99 24.00
N ASP A 254 -27.85 27.18 24.30
CA ASP A 254 -28.89 27.47 23.31
C ASP A 254 -29.57 28.81 23.65
N LEU A 255 -29.01 29.92 23.15
CA LEU A 255 -29.40 31.28 23.51
C LEU A 255 -29.62 32.16 22.28
N GLN A 256 -30.43 33.21 22.44
CA GLN A 256 -30.59 34.23 21.41
C GLN A 256 -29.32 35.09 21.29
N TRP A 257 -29.06 35.62 20.08
CA TRP A 257 -27.91 36.51 19.81
C TRP A 257 -27.77 37.65 20.82
N ALA A 258 -28.86 38.38 21.10
CA ALA A 258 -28.86 39.51 22.04
C ALA A 258 -28.40 39.11 23.46
N ILE A 259 -28.85 37.94 23.93
CA ILE A 259 -28.51 37.44 25.27
C ILE A 259 -27.03 37.05 25.34
N ILE A 260 -26.52 36.39 24.31
CA ILE A 260 -25.12 35.97 24.24
C ILE A 260 -24.21 37.20 24.24
N LEU A 261 -24.51 38.22 23.43
CA LEU A 261 -23.74 39.46 23.38
C LEU A 261 -23.73 40.16 24.76
N GLN A 262 -24.85 40.18 25.48
CA GLN A 262 -24.91 40.72 26.84
C GLN A 262 -24.04 39.93 27.83
N ILE A 263 -24.03 38.60 27.72
CA ILE A 263 -23.14 37.74 28.53
C ILE A 263 -21.68 38.06 28.22
N PHE A 264 -21.29 38.16 26.95
CA PHE A 264 -19.93 38.53 26.54
C PHE A 264 -19.52 39.91 27.07
N LEU A 265 -20.39 40.92 26.93
CA LEU A 265 -20.20 42.27 27.45
C LEU A 265 -19.91 42.26 28.96
N PHE A 266 -20.73 41.52 29.71
CA PHE A 266 -20.58 41.37 31.14
C PHE A 266 -19.26 40.67 31.51
N ILE A 267 -18.90 39.58 30.82
CA ILE A 267 -17.67 38.83 31.08
C ILE A 267 -16.43 39.69 30.75
N TRP A 268 -16.48 40.50 29.69
CA TRP A 268 -15.36 41.36 29.30
C TRP A 268 -14.97 42.36 30.39
N GLY A 269 -15.96 42.91 31.10
CA GLY A 269 -15.76 43.79 32.25
C GLY A 269 -15.46 43.09 33.57
N SER A 270 -15.26 41.77 33.55
CA SER A 270 -15.04 40.93 34.73
C SER A 270 -13.57 40.46 34.83
N PRO A 271 -13.13 39.85 35.95
CA PRO A 271 -11.78 39.30 36.08
C PRO A 271 -11.59 37.96 35.36
N VAL A 272 -12.56 37.50 34.55
CA VAL A 272 -12.45 36.27 33.79
C VAL A 272 -11.30 36.37 32.78
N GLU A 273 -10.33 35.47 32.90
CA GLU A 273 -9.18 35.36 32.01
C GLU A 273 -9.41 34.33 30.90
N HIS A 274 -10.14 33.25 31.21
CA HIS A 274 -10.41 32.13 30.30
C HIS A 274 -11.91 31.93 30.12
N LEU A 275 -12.41 32.12 28.89
CA LEU A 275 -13.80 31.84 28.54
C LEU A 275 -13.86 30.71 27.50
N THR A 276 -14.55 29.62 27.85
CA THR A 276 -14.82 28.51 26.95
C THR A 276 -16.32 28.33 26.77
N VAL A 277 -16.78 28.28 25.53
CA VAL A 277 -18.19 28.04 25.19
C VAL A 277 -18.26 26.85 24.24
N ARG A 278 -18.89 25.75 24.67
CA ARG A 278 -19.07 24.52 23.88
C ARG A 278 -20.52 24.33 23.46
N ASN A 279 -20.70 23.70 22.29
CA ASN A 279 -22.02 23.36 21.75
C ASN A 279 -22.93 24.60 21.66
N LEU A 280 -22.38 25.70 21.15
CA LEU A 280 -23.05 26.99 21.10
C LEU A 280 -24.06 27.02 19.94
N THR A 281 -25.34 27.19 20.27
CA THR A 281 -26.41 27.38 19.30
C THR A 281 -26.97 28.79 19.42
N PHE A 282 -26.85 29.55 18.33
CA PHE A 282 -27.45 30.87 18.20
C PHE A 282 -28.90 30.76 17.70
N ARG A 283 -29.84 31.38 18.43
CA ARG A 283 -31.28 31.47 18.09
C ARG A 283 -31.73 32.89 17.76
N GLY A 284 -32.87 32.94 17.06
CA GLY A 284 -33.66 34.16 16.83
C GLY A 284 -33.17 34.97 15.62
N PRO A 285 -34.08 35.58 14.83
CA PRO A 285 -33.70 36.55 13.82
C PRO A 285 -33.19 37.82 14.50
N LEU A 286 -32.05 38.38 14.06
CA LEU A 286 -31.67 39.74 14.48
C LEU A 286 -32.62 40.81 13.95
N GLY A 287 -33.56 40.48 13.07
CA GLY A 287 -34.55 41.42 12.54
C GLY A 287 -35.51 42.01 13.58
N GLU A 288 -35.57 41.45 14.81
CA GLU A 288 -36.26 42.09 15.94
C GLU A 288 -35.41 43.17 16.64
N LEU A 289 -34.08 43.16 16.45
CA LEU A 289 -33.20 44.24 16.88
C LEU A 289 -33.22 45.29 15.78
N THR A 290 -33.83 46.43 16.05
CA THR A 290 -33.72 47.57 15.12
C THR A 290 -32.24 47.96 14.96
N GLU A 291 -31.85 48.54 13.82
CA GLU A 291 -30.50 49.07 13.62
C GLU A 291 -30.08 50.00 14.78
N TYR A 292 -31.05 50.74 15.34
CA TYR A 292 -30.93 51.58 16.54
C TYR A 292 -30.69 50.82 17.86
N GLU A 293 -31.04 49.55 17.99
CA GLU A 293 -30.79 48.72 19.19
C GLU A 293 -29.51 47.90 19.04
N PHE A 294 -29.15 47.51 17.81
CA PHE A 294 -27.95 46.74 17.52
C PHE A 294 -26.68 47.62 17.53
N LEU A 295 -26.74 48.82 16.96
CA LEU A 295 -25.61 49.77 16.94
C LEU A 295 -25.10 50.16 18.34
N PRO A 296 -25.94 50.45 19.34
CA PRO A 296 -25.47 50.74 20.70
C PRO A 296 -24.80 49.55 21.40
N LEU A 297 -25.30 48.34 21.15
CA LEU A 297 -24.68 47.10 21.64
C LEU A 297 -23.26 46.93 21.07
N LEU A 298 -23.12 47.19 19.77
CA LEU A 298 -21.85 47.14 19.07
C LEU A 298 -20.90 48.29 19.44
N SER A 299 -21.41 49.52 19.57
CA SER A 299 -20.58 50.67 19.98
C SER A 299 -20.08 50.50 21.42
N SER A 300 -20.87 49.85 22.28
CA SER A 300 -20.43 49.44 23.62
C SER A 300 -19.32 48.39 23.54
N LEU A 301 -19.43 47.43 22.62
CA LEU A 301 -18.39 46.42 22.36
C LEU A 301 -17.09 47.05 21.80
N GLU A 302 -17.20 47.99 20.87
CA GLU A 302 -16.05 48.74 20.31
C GLU A 302 -15.36 49.58 21.40
N GLN A 303 -16.13 50.26 22.26
CA GLN A 303 -15.58 50.96 23.43
C GLN A 303 -14.91 49.99 24.42
N LEU A 304 -15.44 48.79 24.61
CA LEU A 304 -14.89 47.80 25.52
C LEU A 304 -13.60 47.16 25.03
N ILE A 305 -13.39 46.97 23.72
CA ILE A 305 -12.08 46.54 23.20
C ILE A 305 -11.00 47.59 23.55
N SER A 306 -11.36 48.87 23.55
CA SER A 306 -10.43 49.96 23.92
C SER A 306 -10.13 50.04 25.43
N LEU A 307 -11.05 49.53 26.26
CA LEU A 307 -10.93 49.45 27.70
C LEU A 307 -10.38 48.05 28.05
N GLY A 308 -9.05 47.93 28.17
CA GLY A 308 -8.38 46.65 28.41
C GLY A 308 -9.10 45.76 29.44
N GLY A 309 -9.57 44.60 28.99
CA GLY A 309 -10.21 43.57 29.82
C GLY A 309 -9.19 42.61 30.43
N SER A 310 -9.65 41.75 31.34
CA SER A 310 -8.81 40.71 31.97
C SER A 310 -8.69 39.44 31.11
N MET A 311 -9.55 39.29 30.09
CA MET A 311 -9.61 38.11 29.24
C MET A 311 -8.31 37.92 28.46
N LYS A 312 -7.77 36.69 28.49
CA LYS A 312 -6.57 36.26 27.78
C LYS A 312 -6.87 35.18 26.74
N VAL A 313 -7.90 34.37 26.98
CA VAL A 313 -8.26 33.22 26.14
C VAL A 313 -9.76 33.19 25.90
N LEU A 314 -10.14 33.11 24.62
CA LEU A 314 -11.50 32.83 24.19
C LEU A 314 -11.54 31.56 23.33
N THR A 315 -12.40 30.61 23.71
CA THR A 315 -12.62 29.37 22.98
C THR A 315 -14.10 29.16 22.70
N LEU A 316 -14.46 29.06 21.42
CA LEU A 316 -15.80 28.73 20.94
C LEU A 316 -15.73 27.40 20.16
N GLU A 317 -16.49 26.40 20.58
CA GLU A 317 -16.48 25.06 19.97
C GLU A 317 -17.89 24.63 19.55
N HIS A 318 -17.99 23.98 18.39
CA HIS A 318 -19.24 23.42 17.84
C HIS A 318 -20.35 24.47 17.75
N VAL A 319 -20.05 25.55 17.02
CA VAL A 319 -20.91 26.71 16.90
C VAL A 319 -21.92 26.50 15.77
N ARG A 320 -23.21 26.54 16.10
CA ARG A 320 -24.31 26.38 15.16
C ARG A 320 -25.15 27.64 15.11
N ASN A 321 -25.32 28.19 13.93
CA ASN A 321 -26.24 29.29 13.73
C ASN A 321 -27.55 28.80 13.11
N LYS A 322 -28.68 28.99 13.81
CA LYS A 322 -30.01 28.65 13.26
C LYS A 322 -30.55 29.73 12.32
N VAL A 323 -30.02 30.96 12.35
CA VAL A 323 -30.50 32.10 11.55
C VAL A 323 -29.33 32.96 11.05
N PHE A 324 -29.10 32.98 9.74
CA PHE A 324 -27.91 33.59 9.11
C PHE A 324 -28.01 35.10 8.81
N TYR A 325 -28.95 35.83 9.40
CA TYR A 325 -29.12 37.27 9.15
C TYR A 325 -28.40 38.11 10.19
N PHE A 326 -27.07 38.25 10.07
CA PHE A 326 -26.29 39.22 10.86
C PHE A 326 -25.20 39.84 9.98
N ASN A 327 -24.74 41.04 10.34
CA ASN A 327 -23.62 41.65 9.66
C ASN A 327 -22.32 40.93 10.07
N GLN A 328 -21.88 40.02 9.20
CA GLN A 328 -20.67 39.22 9.40
C GLN A 328 -19.41 40.09 9.56
N GLU A 329 -19.34 41.22 8.85
CA GLU A 329 -18.19 42.11 8.91
C GLU A 329 -17.98 42.65 10.32
N ILE A 330 -19.07 43.07 10.98
CA ILE A 330 -19.00 43.60 12.34
C ILE A 330 -18.56 42.51 13.32
N LEU A 331 -19.13 41.31 13.23
CA LEU A 331 -18.77 40.21 14.13
C LEU A 331 -17.30 39.79 13.97
N TYR A 332 -16.82 39.66 12.73
CA TYR A 332 -15.43 39.29 12.49
C TYR A 332 -14.46 40.42 12.84
N ARG A 333 -14.87 41.68 12.68
CA ARG A 333 -14.09 42.83 13.17
C ARG A 333 -13.96 42.78 14.68
N GLN A 334 -15.05 42.47 15.38
CA GLN A 334 -15.03 42.31 16.83
C GLN A 334 -14.01 41.23 17.25
N PHE A 335 -14.06 40.06 16.63
CA PHE A 335 -13.13 38.97 16.96
C PHE A 335 -11.68 39.29 16.57
N SER A 336 -11.45 39.97 15.44
CA SER A 336 -10.09 40.29 15.00
C SER A 336 -9.44 41.41 15.82
N GLU A 337 -10.22 42.33 16.38
CA GLU A 337 -9.72 43.46 17.17
C GLU A 337 -9.56 43.15 18.66
N MET A 338 -9.89 41.94 19.12
CA MET A 338 -9.75 41.56 20.53
C MET A 338 -8.29 41.61 20.99
N ASN A 339 -8.07 42.23 22.15
CA ASN A 339 -6.75 42.26 22.79
C ASN A 339 -6.56 41.05 23.72
N ILE A 340 -6.48 39.85 23.14
CA ILE A 340 -6.30 38.58 23.86
C ILE A 340 -5.14 37.78 23.28
N ALA A 341 -4.55 36.89 24.07
CA ALA A 341 -3.42 36.07 23.64
C ALA A 341 -3.84 34.85 22.79
N SER A 342 -5.03 34.29 23.02
CA SER A 342 -5.48 33.06 22.38
C SER A 342 -6.93 33.13 21.93
N LEU A 343 -7.18 32.86 20.65
CA LEU A 343 -8.52 32.77 20.07
C LEU A 343 -8.72 31.40 19.40
N THR A 344 -9.75 30.68 19.83
CA THR A 344 -10.19 29.44 19.18
C THR A 344 -11.63 29.58 18.74
N ILE A 345 -11.90 29.34 17.46
CA ILE A 345 -13.24 29.22 16.89
C ILE A 345 -13.25 27.91 16.09
N TYR A 346 -13.68 26.84 16.73
CA TYR A 346 -13.63 25.48 16.22
C TYR A 346 -15.01 24.99 15.78
N ASP A 347 -15.10 24.36 14.61
CA ASP A 347 -16.35 23.79 14.09
C ASP A 347 -17.51 24.79 14.11
N ALA A 348 -17.28 25.97 13.50
CA ALA A 348 -18.25 27.07 13.44
C ALA A 348 -18.78 27.35 12.03
N TYR A 349 -18.31 26.60 11.03
CA TYR A 349 -18.62 26.80 9.62
C TYR A 349 -18.34 28.25 9.14
N MET A 350 -17.33 28.89 9.74
CA MET A 350 -16.96 30.28 9.47
C MET A 350 -16.36 30.42 8.05
N PRO A 351 -16.96 31.21 7.15
CA PRO A 351 -16.46 31.35 5.78
C PRO A 351 -15.31 32.36 5.62
N HIS A 352 -15.11 33.29 6.56
CA HIS A 352 -14.10 34.34 6.46
C HIS A 352 -13.70 34.89 7.84
N MET A 353 -12.52 35.53 7.95
CA MET A 353 -12.09 36.33 9.11
C MET A 353 -11.26 37.54 8.65
N LEU A 354 -11.41 38.68 9.33
CA LEU A 354 -10.74 39.93 8.97
C LEU A 354 -9.34 40.03 9.59
N CYS A 355 -8.40 40.66 8.88
CA CYS A 355 -7.12 41.06 9.48
C CYS A 355 -7.35 42.19 10.51
N PRO A 356 -6.69 42.16 11.67
CA PRO A 356 -6.78 43.25 12.65
C PRO A 356 -6.26 44.57 12.09
N ASN A 357 -6.96 45.68 12.34
CA ASN A 357 -6.54 47.02 11.88
C ASN A 357 -5.28 47.56 12.60
N ARG A 358 -5.00 47.05 13.80
CA ARG A 358 -3.85 47.41 14.63
C ARG A 358 -3.07 46.14 14.98
N THR A 359 -1.81 46.30 15.38
CA THR A 359 -0.99 45.18 15.85
C THR A 359 -1.72 44.43 16.96
N SER A 360 -1.97 43.14 16.72
CA SER A 360 -2.71 42.29 17.65
C SER A 360 -1.77 41.63 18.66
N SER A 361 -2.31 41.33 19.84
CA SER A 361 -1.65 40.55 20.89
C SER A 361 -1.84 39.03 20.74
N PHE A 362 -2.51 38.56 19.68
CA PHE A 362 -2.69 37.13 19.41
C PHE A 362 -1.34 36.43 19.31
N GLN A 363 -1.17 35.40 20.14
CA GLN A 363 -0.05 34.46 20.11
C GLN A 363 -0.49 33.08 19.58
N TYR A 364 -1.75 32.72 19.79
CA TYR A 364 -2.36 31.46 19.36
C TYR A 364 -3.70 31.73 18.67
N ILE A 365 -3.86 31.22 17.45
CA ILE A 365 -5.13 31.21 16.73
C ILE A 365 -5.42 29.78 16.26
N ASN A 366 -6.62 29.30 16.57
CA ASN A 366 -7.11 28.02 16.05
C ASN A 366 -8.49 28.22 15.42
N PHE A 367 -8.55 28.08 14.09
CA PHE A 367 -9.79 28.10 13.31
C PHE A 367 -10.04 26.78 12.59
N SER A 368 -9.72 25.67 13.23
CA SER A 368 -9.89 24.34 12.64
C SER A 368 -11.37 24.02 12.39
N HIS A 369 -11.64 23.18 11.41
CA HIS A 369 -12.98 22.69 11.08
C HIS A 369 -13.94 23.84 10.66
N ASN A 370 -13.49 24.78 9.84
CA ASN A 370 -14.32 25.87 9.33
C ASN A 370 -14.46 25.82 7.80
N ALA A 371 -14.92 26.91 7.19
CA ALA A 371 -15.10 27.05 5.75
C ALA A 371 -14.18 28.13 5.17
N LEU A 372 -13.03 28.39 5.79
CA LEU A 372 -12.08 29.42 5.39
C LEU A 372 -11.37 29.05 4.08
N THR A 373 -11.08 30.06 3.26
CA THR A 373 -10.41 29.92 1.96
C THR A 373 -9.12 30.74 1.93
N ASP A 374 -8.43 30.74 0.79
CA ASP A 374 -7.22 31.53 0.54
C ASP A 374 -7.37 33.05 0.74
N GLU A 375 -8.59 33.54 0.92
CA GLU A 375 -8.88 34.96 1.19
C GLU A 375 -8.64 35.34 2.67
N LEU A 376 -8.40 34.35 3.54
CA LEU A 376 -8.11 34.59 4.95
C LEU A 376 -6.89 35.52 5.09
N PHE A 377 -7.04 36.57 5.91
CA PHE A 377 -5.95 37.49 6.26
C PHE A 377 -5.17 38.05 5.06
N GLN A 378 -5.84 38.29 3.93
CA GLN A 378 -5.18 38.91 2.79
C GLN A 378 -4.51 40.24 3.18
N ASN A 379 -3.23 40.38 2.77
CA ASN A 379 -2.39 41.54 3.06
C ASN A 379 -2.21 41.85 4.56
N CYS A 380 -2.33 40.85 5.43
CA CYS A 380 -2.23 41.08 6.87
C CYS A 380 -0.80 41.31 7.34
N GLY A 381 -0.56 42.48 7.94
CA GLY A 381 0.76 42.87 8.49
C GLY A 381 0.75 43.11 10.00
N THR A 382 -0.36 42.82 10.67
CA THR A 382 -0.61 43.20 12.07
C THR A 382 -0.55 42.04 13.06
N LEU A 383 -0.55 40.79 12.58
CA LEU A 383 -0.39 39.57 13.38
C LEU A 383 1.11 39.27 13.64
N THR A 384 1.84 40.25 14.17
CA THR A 384 3.31 40.14 14.33
C THR A 384 3.72 39.23 15.47
N ASP A 385 2.86 39.10 16.49
CA ASP A 385 3.15 38.37 17.73
C ASP A 385 2.64 36.92 17.71
N LEU A 386 2.00 36.52 16.60
CA LEU A 386 1.42 35.20 16.41
C LEU A 386 2.51 34.14 16.32
N LYS A 387 2.43 33.12 17.18
CA LYS A 387 3.38 31.99 17.26
C LYS A 387 2.81 30.71 16.68
N LEU A 388 1.51 30.49 16.87
CA LEU A 388 0.84 29.25 16.50
C LEU A 388 -0.46 29.57 15.75
N LEU A 389 -0.57 29.07 14.51
CA LEU A 389 -1.75 29.20 13.67
C LEU A 389 -2.24 27.82 13.23
N ILE A 390 -3.46 27.43 13.63
CA ILE A 390 -4.10 26.17 13.23
C ILE A 390 -5.27 26.46 12.31
N LEU A 391 -5.19 25.94 11.09
CA LEU A 391 -6.18 26.07 10.02
C LEU A 391 -6.58 24.69 9.46
N GLU A 392 -6.42 23.63 10.27
CA GLU A 392 -6.81 22.27 9.92
C GLU A 392 -8.26 22.22 9.41
N ARG A 393 -8.49 21.42 8.35
CA ARG A 393 -9.84 21.08 7.87
C ARG A 393 -10.67 22.32 7.51
N ASN A 394 -10.12 23.11 6.59
CA ASN A 394 -10.76 24.26 5.95
C ASN A 394 -10.86 24.01 4.43
N LYS A 395 -10.92 25.07 3.63
CA LYS A 395 -11.08 25.03 2.16
C LYS A 395 -9.98 25.84 1.45
N PHE A 396 -8.75 25.78 1.98
CA PHE A 396 -7.60 26.38 1.30
C PHE A 396 -7.18 25.54 0.10
N GLU A 397 -6.91 26.19 -1.03
CA GLU A 397 -6.62 25.55 -2.31
C GLU A 397 -5.19 25.84 -2.82
N SER A 398 -4.63 27.01 -2.52
CA SER A 398 -3.32 27.43 -3.04
C SER A 398 -2.27 27.54 -1.95
N LEU A 399 -1.24 26.67 -2.02
CA LEU A 399 -0.09 26.74 -1.11
C LEU A 399 0.67 28.07 -1.23
N CYS A 400 0.80 28.58 -2.45
CA CYS A 400 1.50 29.84 -2.71
C CYS A 400 0.82 31.01 -1.98
N LYS A 401 -0.51 31.13 -2.05
CA LYS A 401 -1.26 32.18 -1.31
C LYS A 401 -1.11 32.05 0.20
N VAL A 402 -1.13 30.82 0.74
CA VAL A 402 -0.89 30.57 2.17
C VAL A 402 0.51 31.02 2.60
N SER A 403 1.52 30.79 1.75
CA SER A 403 2.87 31.31 2.02
C SER A 403 2.82 32.84 2.17
N PHE A 404 2.25 33.55 1.19
CA PHE A 404 2.15 35.01 1.23
C PHE A 404 1.35 35.53 2.43
N MET A 405 0.26 34.86 2.80
CA MET A 405 -0.56 35.20 3.98
C MET A 405 0.29 35.19 5.26
N THR A 406 1.19 34.22 5.41
CA THR A 406 2.01 34.06 6.62
C THR A 406 3.31 34.86 6.59
N SER A 407 3.75 35.33 5.42
CA SER A 407 5.04 36.02 5.20
C SER A 407 5.37 37.17 6.15
N ARG A 408 4.36 37.85 6.72
CA ARG A 408 4.54 39.00 7.63
C ARG A 408 4.39 38.64 9.11
N MET A 409 4.07 37.40 9.45
CA MET A 409 3.92 36.91 10.82
C MET A 409 5.30 36.60 11.43
N LYS A 410 5.94 37.64 11.99
CA LYS A 410 7.37 37.59 12.35
C LYS A 410 7.74 36.56 13.42
N LEU A 411 6.81 36.16 14.29
CA LEU A 411 7.06 35.19 15.37
C LEU A 411 6.41 33.82 15.12
N LEU A 412 5.87 33.55 13.93
CA LEU A 412 5.16 32.31 13.64
C LEU A 412 6.12 31.11 13.65
N GLN A 413 5.91 30.19 14.59
CA GLN A 413 6.75 29.00 14.79
C GLN A 413 6.09 27.73 14.28
N TYR A 414 4.76 27.61 14.45
CA TYR A 414 3.98 26.44 14.06
C TYR A 414 2.79 26.87 13.21
N LEU A 415 2.64 26.21 12.05
CA LEU A 415 1.51 26.36 11.15
C LEU A 415 0.94 24.99 10.81
N ASP A 416 -0.36 24.83 11.03
CA ASP A 416 -1.10 23.62 10.63
C ASP A 416 -2.11 23.97 9.55
N MET A 417 -1.89 23.40 8.37
CA MET A 417 -2.73 23.49 7.19
C MET A 417 -3.25 22.11 6.77
N SER A 418 -3.24 21.13 7.67
CA SER A 418 -3.65 19.76 7.38
C SER A 418 -5.12 19.67 6.98
N ASN A 419 -5.50 18.58 6.30
CA ASN A 419 -6.88 18.31 5.90
C ASN A 419 -7.54 19.43 5.04
N ASN A 420 -6.76 20.12 4.21
CA ASN A 420 -7.27 21.15 3.28
C ASN A 420 -7.30 20.62 1.83
N LEU A 421 -7.46 21.51 0.85
CA LEU A 421 -7.47 21.20 -0.58
C LEU A 421 -6.21 21.74 -1.28
N LEU A 422 -5.11 21.90 -0.53
CA LEU A 422 -3.92 22.60 -1.03
C LEU A 422 -3.29 21.86 -2.21
N SER A 423 -3.02 22.62 -3.25
CA SER A 423 -2.24 22.24 -4.43
C SER A 423 -1.18 23.30 -4.72
N HIS A 424 -0.18 22.94 -5.52
CA HIS A 424 0.84 23.88 -5.99
C HIS A 424 1.18 23.59 -7.46
N ASP A 425 1.01 24.60 -8.31
CA ASP A 425 1.41 24.52 -9.71
C ASP A 425 2.82 25.12 -9.87
N ALA A 426 3.68 24.47 -10.65
CA ALA A 426 5.04 24.95 -10.93
C ALA A 426 5.06 26.29 -11.71
N ALA A 427 3.93 26.68 -12.30
CA ALA A 427 3.75 27.99 -12.92
C ALA A 427 3.57 29.15 -11.91
N ASP A 428 3.34 28.84 -10.63
CA ASP A 428 3.08 29.85 -9.60
C ASP A 428 4.33 30.66 -9.23
N VAL A 429 4.10 31.89 -8.75
CA VAL A 429 5.14 32.80 -8.26
C VAL A 429 5.89 32.17 -7.08
N GLN A 430 7.19 32.50 -6.95
CA GLN A 430 8.04 32.07 -5.84
C GLN A 430 7.38 32.31 -4.47
N CYS A 431 7.22 31.23 -3.71
CA CYS A 431 6.61 31.24 -2.39
C CYS A 431 7.43 32.03 -1.39
N ARG A 432 6.75 32.68 -0.43
CA ARG A 432 7.37 33.52 0.59
C ARG A 432 6.77 33.20 1.94
N TRP A 433 7.53 32.58 2.83
CA TRP A 433 7.08 32.19 4.16
C TRP A 433 7.59 33.11 5.27
N ALA A 434 7.02 32.98 6.46
CA ALA A 434 7.59 33.55 7.67
C ALA A 434 8.98 32.93 7.95
N GLU A 435 9.99 33.77 8.18
CA GLU A 435 11.37 33.31 8.42
C GLU A 435 11.55 32.53 9.73
N SER A 436 10.64 32.75 10.68
CA SER A 436 10.62 32.12 12.01
C SER A 436 9.93 30.75 12.05
N LEU A 437 9.34 30.30 10.94
CA LEU A 437 8.56 29.07 10.89
C LEU A 437 9.47 27.84 11.05
N THR A 438 9.21 27.05 12.09
CA THR A 438 10.00 25.87 12.44
C THR A 438 9.25 24.57 12.21
N GLU A 439 7.92 24.57 12.33
CA GLU A 439 7.08 23.39 12.21
C GLU A 439 5.92 23.69 11.24
N LEU A 440 5.71 22.82 10.25
CA LEU A 440 4.64 22.95 9.26
C LEU A 440 3.95 21.61 9.04
N ASP A 441 2.63 21.60 9.23
CA ASP A 441 1.77 20.48 8.85
C ASP A 441 1.00 20.80 7.56
N LEU A 442 1.26 20.00 6.53
CA LEU A 442 0.60 20.02 5.22
C LEU A 442 -0.04 18.66 4.90
N SER A 443 -0.27 17.81 5.90
CA SER A 443 -0.80 16.48 5.70
C SER A 443 -2.24 16.48 5.17
N SER A 444 -2.63 15.41 4.48
CA SER A 444 -3.99 15.25 3.93
C SER A 444 -4.42 16.41 3.03
N ASN A 445 -3.60 16.72 2.03
CA ASN A 445 -3.87 17.73 1.00
C ASN A 445 -3.77 17.10 -0.41
N GLN A 446 -3.72 17.92 -1.45
CA GLN A 446 -3.59 17.49 -2.85
C GLN A 446 -2.21 17.83 -3.42
N LEU A 447 -1.18 17.81 -2.58
CA LEU A 447 0.18 18.21 -2.95
C LEU A 447 0.87 17.10 -3.77
N THR A 448 1.59 17.51 -4.80
CA THR A 448 2.41 16.65 -5.66
C THR A 448 3.89 17.01 -5.46
N ASP A 449 4.77 16.44 -6.28
CA ASP A 449 6.23 16.63 -6.22
C ASP A 449 6.67 18.11 -6.31
N SER A 450 5.86 18.99 -6.92
CA SER A 450 6.16 20.43 -7.01
C SER A 450 6.24 21.12 -5.64
N VAL A 451 5.63 20.55 -4.59
CA VAL A 451 5.60 21.14 -3.24
C VAL A 451 6.98 21.56 -2.74
N PHE A 452 8.01 20.77 -3.05
CA PHE A 452 9.38 21.00 -2.58
C PHE A 452 10.04 22.27 -3.16
N GLU A 453 9.47 22.88 -4.19
CA GLU A 453 9.89 24.20 -4.73
C GLU A 453 9.34 25.37 -3.89
N CYS A 454 8.28 25.12 -3.11
CA CYS A 454 7.52 26.12 -2.37
C CYS A 454 7.66 25.97 -0.85
N LEU A 455 8.61 25.20 -0.32
CA LEU A 455 8.76 24.99 1.13
C LEU A 455 9.63 26.07 1.82
N PRO A 456 9.37 26.39 3.11
CA PRO A 456 10.20 27.29 3.91
C PRO A 456 11.57 26.68 4.24
N VAL A 457 12.66 27.42 3.98
CA VAL A 457 14.05 26.92 4.11
C VAL A 457 14.52 26.61 5.54
N ASN A 458 13.94 27.28 6.56
CA ASN A 458 14.38 27.17 7.97
C ASN A 458 13.61 26.13 8.78
N ILE A 459 12.75 25.36 8.12
CA ILE A 459 11.88 24.40 8.79
C ILE A 459 12.66 23.25 9.42
N LYS A 460 12.20 22.79 10.58
CA LYS A 460 12.75 21.66 11.34
C LYS A 460 11.86 20.42 11.26
N LYS A 461 10.55 20.59 11.36
CA LYS A 461 9.59 19.49 11.27
C LYS A 461 8.59 19.76 10.16
N LEU A 462 8.47 18.81 9.24
CA LEU A 462 7.57 18.90 8.10
C LEU A 462 6.72 17.64 8.01
N ASN A 463 5.40 17.83 8.02
CA ASN A 463 4.45 16.76 7.78
C ASN A 463 3.79 16.92 6.41
N LEU A 464 4.03 15.97 5.52
CA LEU A 464 3.46 15.85 4.17
C LEU A 464 2.69 14.53 4.01
N GLN A 465 2.30 13.89 5.12
CA GLN A 465 1.57 12.63 5.11
C GLN A 465 0.28 12.73 4.27
N ASN A 466 -0.12 11.64 3.61
CA ASN A 466 -1.40 11.54 2.91
C ASN A 466 -1.56 12.62 1.81
N ASN A 467 -0.57 12.73 0.94
CA ASN A 467 -0.59 13.58 -0.25
C ASN A 467 -0.42 12.72 -1.52
N GLN A 468 -0.08 13.32 -2.66
CA GLN A 468 0.07 12.65 -3.95
C GLN A 468 1.53 12.68 -4.44
N ILE A 469 2.49 12.69 -3.51
CA ILE A 469 3.92 12.78 -3.81
C ILE A 469 4.43 11.43 -4.34
N THR A 470 5.06 11.45 -5.51
CA THR A 470 5.65 10.28 -6.18
C THR A 470 7.17 10.24 -6.10
N SER A 471 7.81 11.42 -6.04
CA SER A 471 9.26 11.54 -5.94
C SER A 471 9.67 12.85 -5.30
N ILE A 472 10.92 12.93 -4.83
CA ILE A 472 11.53 14.19 -4.42
C ILE A 472 12.43 14.67 -5.56
N THR A 473 12.04 15.76 -6.22
CA THR A 473 12.63 16.23 -7.49
C THR A 473 13.97 16.95 -7.32
N LYS A 474 14.76 16.99 -8.41
CA LYS A 474 15.96 17.84 -8.51
C LYS A 474 15.52 19.28 -8.79
N GLY A 475 15.82 20.21 -7.88
CA GLY A 475 15.36 21.61 -7.96
C GLY A 475 14.66 22.11 -6.69
N MET A 476 14.50 21.24 -5.69
CA MET A 476 13.93 21.59 -4.38
C MET A 476 14.69 22.71 -3.63
N ALA A 477 13.98 23.40 -2.75
CA ALA A 477 14.60 24.27 -1.75
C ALA A 477 15.56 23.46 -0.86
N GLU A 478 16.76 23.99 -0.57
CA GLU A 478 17.71 23.33 0.32
C GLU A 478 17.26 23.46 1.79
N LEU A 479 16.52 22.47 2.29
CA LEU A 479 16.00 22.41 3.66
C LEU A 479 17.05 21.93 4.66
N LYS A 480 18.12 22.71 4.83
CA LYS A 480 19.31 22.35 5.62
C LYS A 480 19.02 22.12 7.11
N SER A 481 17.96 22.72 7.63
CA SER A 481 17.56 22.67 9.03
C SER A 481 16.55 21.58 9.35
N LEU A 482 16.06 20.83 8.34
CA LEU A 482 15.03 19.83 8.53
C LEU A 482 15.56 18.64 9.34
N GLU A 483 14.92 18.37 10.47
CA GLU A 483 15.23 17.31 11.44
C GLU A 483 14.23 16.15 11.33
N GLU A 484 12.95 16.44 11.09
CA GLU A 484 11.88 15.44 10.99
C GLU A 484 11.06 15.62 9.71
N LEU A 485 10.93 14.56 8.92
CA LEU A 485 10.14 14.53 7.68
C LEU A 485 9.16 13.36 7.68
N ASN A 486 7.87 13.68 7.64
CA ASN A 486 6.81 12.70 7.47
C ASN A 486 6.24 12.71 6.04
N LEU A 487 6.44 11.63 5.31
CA LEU A 487 5.96 11.36 3.95
C LEU A 487 5.08 10.10 3.91
N ALA A 488 4.53 9.67 5.05
CA ALA A 488 3.68 8.50 5.10
C ALA A 488 2.44 8.64 4.19
N SER A 489 1.88 7.52 3.73
CA SER A 489 0.66 7.51 2.90
C SER A 489 0.79 8.33 1.60
N ASN A 490 1.94 8.29 0.94
CA ASN A 490 2.15 8.91 -0.37
C ASN A 490 2.32 7.81 -1.44
N ARG A 491 2.89 8.15 -2.59
CA ARG A 491 3.10 7.24 -3.73
C ARG A 491 4.59 7.11 -4.08
N LEU A 492 5.47 7.23 -3.09
CA LEU A 492 6.92 7.13 -3.28
C LEU A 492 7.31 5.73 -3.76
N ALA A 493 8.12 5.66 -4.82
CA ALA A 493 8.65 4.41 -5.35
C ALA A 493 10.01 4.01 -4.74
N ASP A 494 10.74 4.98 -4.18
CA ASP A 494 12.07 4.78 -3.56
C ASP A 494 12.26 5.77 -2.40
N LEU A 495 13.28 5.53 -1.56
CA LEU A 495 13.69 6.45 -0.50
C LEU A 495 14.34 7.72 -1.09
N PRO A 496 14.11 8.90 -0.48
CA PRO A 496 14.75 10.12 -0.93
C PRO A 496 16.22 10.18 -0.52
N GLY A 497 17.07 10.75 -1.38
CA GLY A 497 18.44 11.10 -1.00
C GLY A 497 18.47 12.35 -0.09
N CYS A 498 19.43 12.42 0.83
CA CYS A 498 19.51 13.52 1.81
C CYS A 498 20.33 14.75 1.37
N SER A 499 20.65 14.89 0.08
CA SER A 499 21.41 16.06 -0.40
C SER A 499 20.72 17.39 -0.09
N GLY A 500 19.38 17.43 -0.08
CA GLY A 500 18.59 18.60 0.34
C GLY A 500 18.20 18.62 1.82
N PHE A 501 18.39 17.52 2.56
CA PHE A 501 17.94 17.34 3.95
C PHE A 501 19.12 16.97 4.86
N MET A 502 20.17 17.78 4.84
CA MET A 502 21.45 17.42 5.47
C MET A 502 21.40 17.21 6.99
N SER A 503 20.37 17.68 7.68
CA SER A 503 20.19 17.54 9.13
C SER A 503 19.10 16.54 9.53
N LEU A 504 18.57 15.77 8.57
CA LEU A 504 17.44 14.87 8.81
C LEU A 504 17.82 13.78 9.82
N GLU A 505 17.04 13.66 10.89
CA GLU A 505 17.20 12.67 11.95
C GLU A 505 16.09 11.62 11.92
N PHE A 506 14.87 12.02 11.57
CA PHE A 506 13.71 11.12 11.47
C PHE A 506 13.04 11.21 10.11
N LEU A 507 12.86 10.05 9.47
CA LEU A 507 12.14 9.92 8.21
C LEU A 507 11.01 8.88 8.35
N ASN A 508 9.79 9.31 8.06
CA ASN A 508 8.64 8.41 7.95
C ASN A 508 8.19 8.31 6.48
N VAL A 509 8.21 7.10 5.92
CA VAL A 509 7.77 6.74 4.58
C VAL A 509 6.82 5.53 4.61
N GLU A 510 6.13 5.33 5.73
CA GLU A 510 5.11 4.30 5.88
C GLU A 510 4.03 4.37 4.78
N MET A 511 3.44 3.23 4.40
CA MET A 511 2.34 3.16 3.43
C MET A 511 2.63 3.92 2.12
N ASN A 512 3.78 3.64 1.52
CA ASN A 512 4.16 4.12 0.19
C ASN A 512 4.21 2.94 -0.80
N LEU A 513 4.81 3.14 -1.98
CA LEU A 513 4.97 2.14 -3.03
C LEU A 513 6.42 1.67 -3.17
N ILE A 514 7.18 1.68 -2.07
CA ILE A 514 8.61 1.34 -2.09
C ILE A 514 8.76 -0.17 -2.26
N LEU A 515 9.32 -0.58 -3.41
CA LEU A 515 9.58 -1.99 -3.72
C LEU A 515 10.96 -2.42 -3.20
N THR A 516 12.00 -1.71 -3.61
CA THR A 516 13.41 -2.03 -3.32
C THR A 516 14.15 -0.72 -3.00
N PRO A 517 14.23 -0.33 -1.72
CA PRO A 517 14.91 0.90 -1.34
C PRO A 517 16.39 0.85 -1.69
N SER A 518 16.91 1.93 -2.28
CA SER A 518 18.34 2.00 -2.63
C SER A 518 19.25 1.97 -1.39
N ALA A 519 20.27 1.12 -1.43
CA ALA A 519 21.33 1.04 -0.43
C ALA A 519 22.13 2.34 -0.28
N ASP A 520 22.16 3.19 -1.31
CA ASP A 520 22.86 4.48 -1.31
C ASP A 520 22.24 5.47 -0.31
N PHE A 521 21.01 5.21 0.16
CA PHE A 521 20.37 5.99 1.21
C PHE A 521 21.27 6.10 2.44
N PHE A 522 21.82 4.99 2.95
CA PHE A 522 22.67 5.01 4.16
C PHE A 522 24.01 5.72 3.95
N GLN A 523 24.48 5.87 2.71
CA GLN A 523 25.69 6.62 2.39
C GLN A 523 25.42 8.12 2.28
N SER A 524 24.24 8.49 1.75
CA SER A 524 23.83 9.88 1.57
C SER A 524 23.23 10.51 2.84
N CYS A 525 22.54 9.71 3.67
CA CYS A 525 21.74 10.13 4.81
C CYS A 525 22.41 9.78 6.16
N LEU A 526 23.63 10.25 6.38
CA LEU A 526 24.47 9.85 7.52
C LEU A 526 23.93 10.27 8.91
N ARG A 527 22.98 11.22 8.96
CA ARG A 527 22.42 11.74 10.23
C ARG A 527 21.08 11.13 10.62
N VAL A 528 20.46 10.36 9.73
CA VAL A 528 19.17 9.73 10.02
C VAL A 528 19.38 8.70 11.13
N LYS A 529 18.64 8.85 12.23
CA LYS A 529 18.68 7.96 13.39
C LYS A 529 17.53 6.97 13.37
N LYS A 530 16.36 7.42 12.90
CA LYS A 530 15.12 6.65 12.91
C LYS A 530 14.46 6.66 11.54
N LEU A 531 14.10 5.47 11.05
CA LEU A 531 13.41 5.28 9.77
C LEU A 531 12.16 4.44 9.98
N GLN A 532 11.01 4.96 9.61
CA GLN A 532 9.74 4.24 9.62
C GLN A 532 9.32 3.97 8.17
N ALA A 533 9.30 2.69 7.78
CA ALA A 533 9.02 2.28 6.40
C ALA A 533 8.05 1.08 6.33
N ARG A 534 7.28 0.85 7.39
CA ARG A 534 6.28 -0.24 7.45
C ARG A 534 5.19 -0.09 6.38
N CYS A 535 4.49 -1.18 6.09
CA CYS A 535 3.38 -1.22 5.13
C CYS A 535 3.77 -0.75 3.71
N ASN A 536 5.00 -0.99 3.27
CA ASN A 536 5.43 -0.84 1.88
C ASN A 536 5.42 -2.20 1.17
N PRO A 537 5.12 -2.25 -0.15
CA PRO A 537 5.05 -3.49 -0.92
C PRO A 537 6.45 -4.04 -1.27
N PHE A 538 7.26 -4.38 -0.26
CA PHE A 538 8.65 -4.77 -0.46
C PHE A 538 8.78 -5.97 -1.41
N LYS A 539 9.63 -5.82 -2.42
CA LYS A 539 10.02 -6.90 -3.33
C LYS A 539 11.30 -7.53 -2.78
N CYS A 540 11.16 -8.74 -2.25
CA CYS A 540 12.24 -9.54 -1.69
C CYS A 540 13.17 -10.10 -2.77
N SER A 541 14.07 -9.21 -3.20
CA SER A 541 15.14 -9.44 -4.15
C SER A 541 16.51 -9.37 -3.44
N CYS A 542 17.58 -9.67 -4.18
CA CYS A 542 18.94 -9.52 -3.70
C CYS A 542 19.29 -8.07 -3.30
N GLU A 543 18.71 -7.08 -3.99
CA GLU A 543 18.90 -5.66 -3.68
C GLU A 543 18.32 -5.30 -2.30
N LEU A 544 17.12 -5.81 -1.97
CA LEU A 544 16.51 -5.61 -0.65
C LEU A 544 17.33 -6.30 0.45
N GLN A 545 17.89 -7.48 0.18
CA GLN A 545 18.78 -8.16 1.11
C GLN A 545 20.04 -7.34 1.40
N ASP A 546 20.61 -6.69 0.38
CA ASP A 546 21.74 -5.77 0.56
C ASP A 546 21.35 -4.55 1.40
N PHE A 547 20.15 -3.99 1.18
CA PHE A 547 19.62 -2.89 2.01
C PHE A 547 19.47 -3.30 3.49
N ILE A 548 18.87 -4.45 3.79
CA ILE A 548 18.71 -4.96 5.16
C ILE A 548 20.07 -5.22 5.82
N ARG A 549 21.04 -5.72 5.05
CA ARG A 549 22.42 -5.94 5.56
C ARG A 549 23.09 -4.62 5.94
N LEU A 550 22.93 -3.59 5.11
CA LEU A 550 23.52 -2.26 5.35
C LEU A 550 22.81 -1.50 6.47
N GLU A 551 21.49 -1.67 6.64
CA GLU A 551 20.75 -1.13 7.78
C GLU A 551 21.34 -1.61 9.12
N ARG A 552 21.61 -2.91 9.24
CA ARG A 552 22.23 -3.48 10.45
C ARG A 552 23.61 -2.88 10.75
N GLN A 553 24.32 -2.40 9.73
CA GLN A 553 25.64 -1.80 9.85
C GLN A 553 25.61 -0.28 10.04
N SER A 554 24.54 0.39 9.59
CA SER A 554 24.43 1.85 9.62
C SER A 554 24.03 2.41 10.99
N GLY A 555 23.44 1.58 11.86
CA GLY A 555 22.99 1.99 13.18
C GLY A 555 21.69 2.81 13.17
N VAL A 556 20.98 2.85 12.04
CA VAL A 556 19.65 3.44 11.92
C VAL A 556 18.63 2.50 12.58
N GLU A 557 17.76 3.04 13.43
CA GLU A 557 16.69 2.30 14.08
C GLU A 557 15.45 2.25 13.16
N LEU A 558 15.09 1.05 12.69
CA LEU A 558 13.80 0.80 12.04
C LEU A 558 12.68 0.67 13.08
N ILE A 559 11.72 1.59 13.05
CA ILE A 559 10.58 1.61 13.97
C ILE A 559 9.64 0.43 13.67
N ASP A 560 9.18 -0.28 14.70
CA ASP A 560 8.31 -1.48 14.62
C ASP A 560 8.94 -2.70 13.91
N TRP A 561 10.27 -2.73 13.80
CA TRP A 561 11.00 -3.89 13.31
C TRP A 561 11.02 -5.05 14.35
N PRO A 562 10.87 -6.32 13.94
CA PRO A 562 10.68 -6.82 12.58
C PRO A 562 9.21 -7.06 12.19
N THR A 563 8.26 -6.97 13.12
CA THR A 563 6.90 -7.50 12.96
C THR A 563 6.10 -6.80 11.86
N ALA A 564 6.38 -5.52 11.58
CA ALA A 564 5.64 -4.72 10.60
C ALA A 564 6.25 -4.73 9.18
N TYR A 565 7.31 -5.51 8.94
CA TYR A 565 8.07 -5.52 7.68
C TYR A 565 7.98 -6.89 7.01
N VAL A 566 7.22 -6.97 5.92
CA VAL A 566 6.94 -8.23 5.20
C VAL A 566 7.21 -8.11 3.70
N CYS A 567 7.58 -9.22 3.08
CA CYS A 567 7.66 -9.36 1.63
C CYS A 567 6.26 -9.35 1.02
N GLU A 568 6.04 -8.53 -0.01
CA GLU A 568 4.85 -8.60 -0.86
C GLU A 568 5.13 -9.40 -2.13
N TYR A 569 6.34 -9.26 -2.68
CA TYR A 569 6.78 -9.97 -3.89
C TYR A 569 8.12 -10.67 -3.66
N PRO A 570 8.46 -11.73 -4.41
CA PRO A 570 7.60 -12.51 -5.30
C PRO A 570 6.55 -13.33 -4.52
N GLU A 571 5.51 -13.86 -5.20
CA GLU A 571 4.40 -14.59 -4.55
C GLU A 571 4.86 -15.75 -3.64
N ASP A 572 5.94 -16.44 -4.00
CA ASP A 572 6.51 -17.54 -3.21
C ASP A 572 7.00 -17.12 -1.82
N LEU A 573 7.33 -15.84 -1.66
CA LEU A 573 7.83 -15.24 -0.42
C LEU A 573 6.83 -14.27 0.21
N ARG A 574 5.61 -14.18 -0.32
CA ARG A 574 4.62 -13.23 0.18
C ARG A 574 4.26 -13.52 1.64
N GLY A 575 4.26 -12.48 2.47
CA GLY A 575 3.98 -12.55 3.91
C GLY A 575 5.16 -12.99 4.77
N THR A 576 6.32 -13.34 4.20
CA THR A 576 7.51 -13.63 5.01
C THR A 576 8.08 -12.35 5.62
N GLN A 577 8.46 -12.37 6.90
CA GLN A 577 9.09 -11.22 7.55
C GLN A 577 10.47 -10.94 6.96
N LEU A 578 10.81 -9.66 6.77
CA LEU A 578 12.10 -9.27 6.19
C LEU A 578 13.31 -9.74 7.01
N LYS A 579 13.14 -9.96 8.32
CA LYS A 579 14.18 -10.51 9.19
C LYS A 579 14.53 -11.96 8.84
N ASP A 580 13.56 -12.74 8.38
CA ASP A 580 13.70 -14.18 8.12
C ASP A 580 14.01 -14.47 6.64
N PHE A 581 13.93 -13.44 5.79
CA PHE A 581 14.24 -13.53 4.36
C PHE A 581 15.76 -13.54 4.10
N HIS A 582 16.24 -14.62 3.49
CA HIS A 582 17.64 -14.77 3.05
C HIS A 582 17.73 -15.54 1.73
N LEU A 583 18.32 -14.91 0.71
CA LEU A 583 18.73 -15.52 -0.56
C LEU A 583 20.21 -15.93 -0.51
N THR A 584 20.52 -17.07 -1.13
CA THR A 584 21.89 -17.56 -1.27
C THR A 584 22.75 -16.64 -2.15
N GLU A 585 24.03 -16.45 -1.81
CA GLU A 585 24.96 -15.64 -2.62
C GLU A 585 25.06 -16.12 -4.09
N LEU A 586 24.89 -17.42 -4.34
CA LEU A 586 24.85 -17.97 -5.70
C LEU A 586 23.66 -17.47 -6.52
N ALA A 587 22.51 -17.24 -5.89
CA ALA A 587 21.32 -16.71 -6.54
C ALA A 587 21.47 -15.20 -6.84
N CYS A 588 22.19 -14.48 -5.99
CA CYS A 588 22.38 -13.03 -6.12
C CYS A 588 23.53 -12.63 -7.03
N ASN A 589 24.55 -13.49 -7.20
CA ASN A 589 25.67 -13.22 -8.09
C ASN A 589 25.49 -13.92 -9.44
N THR A 590 24.95 -13.19 -10.42
CA THR A 590 24.74 -13.68 -11.79
C THR A 590 26.04 -14.16 -12.45
N THR A 591 27.19 -13.56 -12.13
CA THR A 591 28.48 -14.02 -12.66
C THR A 591 28.88 -15.37 -12.09
N LEU A 592 28.68 -15.59 -10.79
CA LEU A 592 28.96 -16.87 -10.14
C LEU A 592 27.99 -17.95 -10.63
N LEU A 593 26.71 -17.63 -10.82
CA LEU A 593 25.72 -18.52 -11.41
C LEU A 593 26.11 -18.93 -12.84
N LEU A 594 26.51 -17.97 -13.67
CA LEU A 594 26.95 -18.25 -15.04
C LEU A 594 28.26 -19.04 -15.08
N VAL A 595 29.22 -18.75 -14.21
CA VAL A 595 30.49 -19.49 -14.12
C VAL A 595 30.25 -20.93 -13.65
N THR A 596 29.41 -21.13 -12.65
CA THR A 596 29.06 -22.48 -12.17
C THR A 596 28.28 -23.26 -13.24
N ALA A 597 27.34 -22.63 -13.94
CA ALA A 597 26.65 -23.24 -15.07
C ALA A 597 27.59 -23.54 -16.25
N LEU A 598 28.53 -22.65 -16.57
CA LEU A 598 29.55 -22.86 -17.60
C LEU A 598 30.48 -24.03 -17.24
N LEU A 599 30.91 -24.12 -15.98
CA LEU A 599 31.72 -25.24 -15.51
C LEU A 599 30.96 -26.56 -15.61
N LEU A 600 29.69 -26.60 -15.19
CA LEU A 600 28.86 -27.79 -15.29
C LEU A 600 28.62 -28.20 -16.75
N THR A 601 28.39 -27.24 -17.65
CA THR A 601 28.24 -27.53 -19.08
C THR A 601 29.55 -27.98 -19.73
N LEU A 602 30.70 -27.39 -19.37
CA LEU A 602 32.01 -27.86 -19.83
C LEU A 602 32.32 -29.28 -19.35
N VAL A 603 31.99 -29.60 -18.10
CA VAL A 603 32.10 -30.96 -17.57
C VAL A 603 31.19 -31.90 -18.35
N LEU A 604 29.95 -31.52 -18.62
CA LEU A 604 29.01 -32.31 -19.42
C LEU A 604 29.55 -32.54 -20.85
N VAL A 605 30.06 -31.50 -21.51
CA VAL A 605 30.67 -31.62 -22.86
C VAL A 605 31.90 -32.51 -22.82
N ALA A 606 32.75 -32.41 -21.81
CA ALA A 606 33.91 -33.28 -21.65
C ALA A 606 33.51 -34.75 -21.45
N VAL A 607 32.48 -35.01 -20.64
CA VAL A 607 31.92 -36.36 -20.46
C VAL A 607 31.34 -36.89 -21.77
N VAL A 608 30.57 -36.09 -22.50
CA VAL A 608 30.01 -36.47 -23.81
C VAL A 608 31.13 -36.72 -24.83
N ALA A 609 32.14 -35.87 -24.89
CA ALA A 609 33.28 -36.04 -25.79
C ALA A 609 34.08 -37.30 -25.44
N PHE A 610 34.31 -37.57 -24.15
CA PHE A 610 34.92 -38.81 -23.68
C PHE A 610 34.10 -40.03 -24.08
N LEU A 611 32.78 -40.00 -23.91
CA LEU A 611 31.87 -41.05 -24.36
C LEU A 611 31.92 -41.22 -25.89
N CYS A 612 31.97 -40.13 -26.67
CA CYS A 612 32.06 -40.19 -28.13
C CYS A 612 33.40 -40.78 -28.61
N ILE A 613 34.50 -40.54 -27.90
CA ILE A 613 35.81 -41.16 -28.18
C ILE A 613 35.81 -42.62 -27.74
N TYR A 614 35.29 -42.94 -26.55
CA TYR A 614 35.23 -44.29 -26.02
C TYR A 614 34.30 -45.21 -26.83
N LEU A 615 33.24 -44.66 -27.43
CA LEU A 615 32.27 -45.37 -28.26
C LEU A 615 32.56 -45.27 -29.79
N ASP A 616 33.75 -44.80 -30.20
CA ASP A 616 34.18 -44.69 -31.60
C ASP A 616 33.20 -43.95 -32.54
N VAL A 617 32.48 -42.96 -32.04
CA VAL A 617 31.42 -42.24 -32.79
C VAL A 617 31.99 -41.46 -33.99
N LEU A 618 33.24 -40.98 -33.91
CA LEU A 618 33.94 -40.31 -35.02
C LEU A 618 34.13 -41.23 -36.24
N TRP A 619 34.29 -42.54 -36.02
CA TRP A 619 34.38 -43.52 -37.10
C TRP A 619 33.02 -43.69 -37.80
N TYR A 620 31.93 -43.74 -37.03
CA TYR A 620 30.56 -43.82 -37.56
C TYR A 620 30.10 -42.54 -38.30
N VAL A 621 30.51 -41.35 -37.84
CA VAL A 621 30.19 -40.07 -38.50
C VAL A 621 30.96 -39.90 -39.80
N GLN A 622 32.23 -40.34 -39.87
CA GLN A 622 32.98 -40.35 -41.13
C GLN A 622 32.37 -41.29 -42.16
N MET A 623 31.88 -42.46 -41.74
CA MET A 623 31.19 -43.39 -42.63
C MET A 623 29.88 -42.82 -43.16
N THR A 624 29.07 -42.18 -42.30
CA THR A 624 27.80 -41.55 -42.72
C THR A 624 28.00 -40.27 -43.52
N TRP A 625 29.08 -39.50 -43.30
CA TRP A 625 29.46 -38.36 -44.15
C TRP A 625 29.90 -38.81 -45.54
N GLN A 626 30.68 -39.88 -45.66
CA GLN A 626 31.03 -40.46 -46.97
C GLN A 626 29.79 -41.01 -47.69
N TRP A 627 28.89 -41.68 -46.96
CA TRP A 627 27.64 -42.21 -47.52
C TRP A 627 26.70 -41.10 -48.01
N THR A 628 26.60 -39.99 -47.27
CA THR A 628 25.79 -38.82 -47.67
C THR A 628 26.43 -38.01 -48.79
N GLN A 629 27.76 -37.92 -48.88
CA GLN A 629 28.45 -37.33 -50.03
C GLN A 629 28.21 -38.15 -51.32
N THR A 630 28.20 -39.48 -51.23
CA THR A 630 27.85 -40.35 -52.36
C THR A 630 26.37 -40.23 -52.75
N LYS A 631 25.46 -40.06 -51.78
CA LYS A 631 24.02 -39.87 -52.03
C LYS A 631 23.68 -38.47 -52.58
N ARG A 632 24.41 -37.41 -52.19
CA ARG A 632 24.27 -36.04 -52.74
C ARG A 632 24.84 -35.90 -54.16
N ARG A 633 25.90 -36.65 -54.51
CA ARG A 633 26.39 -36.74 -55.91
C ARG A 633 25.47 -37.57 -56.81
N ALA A 634 24.66 -38.47 -56.23
CA ALA A 634 23.64 -39.24 -56.96
C ALA A 634 22.32 -38.48 -57.18
N TRP A 635 22.02 -37.42 -56.42
CA TRP A 635 20.76 -36.67 -56.55
C TRP A 635 20.79 -35.61 -57.68
N HIS A 636 21.96 -35.07 -58.04
CA HIS A 636 22.03 -33.90 -58.93
C HIS A 636 22.00 -34.17 -60.45
N ASN A 637 21.75 -35.41 -60.90
CA ASN A 637 21.58 -35.74 -62.33
C ASN A 637 20.33 -36.60 -62.54
N HIS A 638 19.16 -35.98 -62.60
CA HIS A 638 17.97 -36.56 -63.21
C HIS A 638 17.84 -36.02 -64.65
N PRO A 639 18.04 -36.83 -65.70
CA PRO A 639 17.46 -36.59 -67.02
C PRO A 639 16.02 -37.12 -67.04
N GLU A 640 15.19 -36.39 -67.77
CA GLU A 640 13.75 -36.60 -68.00
C GLU A 640 13.41 -38.05 -68.41
N GLU A 641 12.33 -38.55 -67.81
CA GLU A 641 11.74 -39.85 -68.06
C GLU A 641 11.20 -39.95 -69.50
N GLN A 642 11.72 -40.92 -70.24
CA GLN A 642 11.04 -41.50 -71.39
C GLN A 642 11.09 -43.01 -71.23
N GLU A 643 9.94 -43.60 -70.89
CA GLU A 643 9.76 -45.03 -70.63
C GLU A 643 10.26 -45.86 -71.82
N THR A 644 11.40 -46.53 -71.62
CA THR A 644 11.85 -47.62 -72.47
C THR A 644 11.89 -48.86 -71.59
N VAL A 645 11.10 -49.87 -71.94
CA VAL A 645 11.03 -51.14 -71.19
C VAL A 645 12.38 -51.85 -71.34
N LEU A 646 13.22 -51.75 -70.31
CA LEU A 646 14.52 -52.41 -70.25
C LEU A 646 14.32 -53.92 -70.03
N GLN A 647 14.91 -54.75 -70.89
CA GLN A 647 14.79 -56.21 -70.87
C GLN A 647 16.09 -56.90 -70.43
N PHE A 648 17.23 -56.22 -70.52
CA PHE A 648 18.55 -56.74 -70.12
C PHE A 648 19.28 -55.76 -69.22
N HIS A 649 20.14 -56.28 -68.34
CA HIS A 649 20.99 -55.46 -67.48
C HIS A 649 22.17 -54.88 -68.27
N ALA A 650 22.76 -55.66 -69.19
CA ALA A 650 23.81 -55.17 -70.07
C ALA A 650 23.89 -55.88 -71.43
N PHE A 651 24.28 -55.15 -72.48
CA PHE A 651 24.71 -55.70 -73.76
C PHE A 651 26.24 -55.86 -73.77
N ILE A 652 26.78 -56.97 -74.31
CA ILE A 652 28.24 -57.19 -74.39
C ILE A 652 28.69 -57.17 -75.85
N SER A 653 29.66 -56.30 -76.16
CA SER A 653 30.36 -56.21 -77.45
C SER A 653 31.83 -56.61 -77.31
N TYR A 654 32.27 -57.58 -78.11
CA TYR A 654 33.63 -58.14 -78.07
C TYR A 654 34.05 -58.68 -79.46
N SER A 655 35.35 -58.95 -79.65
CA SER A 655 35.88 -59.54 -80.89
C SER A 655 35.73 -61.05 -80.85
N GLU A 656 35.40 -61.69 -81.98
CA GLU A 656 35.30 -63.15 -82.08
C GLU A 656 36.59 -63.86 -81.62
N ARG A 657 37.75 -63.24 -81.84
CA ARG A 657 39.06 -63.74 -81.41
C ARG A 657 39.24 -63.74 -79.88
N ASP A 658 38.46 -62.94 -79.16
CA ASP A 658 38.48 -62.84 -77.70
C ASP A 658 37.31 -63.60 -77.04
N SER A 659 36.50 -64.29 -77.84
CA SER A 659 35.32 -65.05 -77.40
C SER A 659 35.62 -66.06 -76.30
N LEU A 660 36.81 -66.69 -76.33
CA LEU A 660 37.23 -67.68 -75.35
C LEU A 660 37.25 -67.11 -73.93
N TRP A 661 37.74 -65.88 -73.75
CA TRP A 661 37.77 -65.22 -72.44
C TRP A 661 36.36 -64.78 -72.00
N VAL A 662 35.56 -64.24 -72.93
CA VAL A 662 34.21 -63.77 -72.62
C VAL A 662 33.30 -64.93 -72.17
N LYS A 663 33.35 -66.07 -72.86
CA LYS A 663 32.52 -67.24 -72.55
C LYS A 663 32.95 -67.99 -71.29
N ASN A 664 34.25 -68.02 -70.99
CA ASN A 664 34.77 -68.79 -69.86
C ASN A 664 34.93 -67.97 -68.57
N GLU A 665 35.20 -66.66 -68.67
CA GLU A 665 35.45 -65.79 -67.52
C GLU A 665 34.33 -64.75 -67.35
N LEU A 666 34.02 -63.93 -68.36
CA LEU A 666 33.08 -62.81 -68.19
C LEU A 666 31.63 -63.25 -67.91
N ILE A 667 31.07 -64.09 -68.80
CA ILE A 667 29.67 -64.51 -68.71
C ILE A 667 29.39 -65.34 -67.45
N PRO A 668 30.17 -66.39 -67.12
CA PRO A 668 29.89 -67.21 -65.95
C PRO A 668 30.01 -66.43 -64.64
N ASN A 669 30.94 -65.48 -64.53
CA ASN A 669 31.07 -64.67 -63.33
C ASN A 669 29.94 -63.63 -63.18
N LEU A 670 29.24 -63.25 -64.24
CA LEU A 670 28.11 -62.31 -64.19
C LEU A 670 26.74 -63.01 -64.08
N GLU A 671 26.58 -64.19 -64.67
CA GLU A 671 25.32 -64.95 -64.67
C GLU A 671 25.22 -65.95 -63.48
N LYS A 672 26.32 -66.37 -62.83
CA LYS A 672 26.29 -67.26 -61.65
C LYS A 672 26.44 -66.49 -60.33
N GLY A 673 25.41 -66.54 -59.49
CA GLY A 673 25.41 -66.02 -58.11
C GLY A 673 24.08 -65.35 -57.72
N GLU A 674 23.92 -64.93 -56.46
CA GLU A 674 22.79 -64.09 -56.06
C GLU A 674 22.90 -62.71 -56.74
N GLY A 675 21.85 -62.30 -57.47
CA GLY A 675 21.85 -61.09 -58.32
C GLY A 675 22.19 -61.34 -59.79
N CYS A 676 21.62 -62.38 -60.41
CA CYS A 676 21.87 -62.77 -61.81
C CYS A 676 21.69 -61.61 -62.80
N VAL A 677 22.78 -61.22 -63.47
CA VAL A 677 22.77 -60.19 -64.51
C VAL A 677 22.31 -60.80 -65.84
N GLN A 678 21.17 -60.37 -66.36
CA GLN A 678 20.71 -60.75 -67.69
C GLN A 678 21.48 -60.00 -68.79
N LEU A 679 22.15 -60.74 -69.68
CA LEU A 679 23.03 -60.18 -70.70
C LEU A 679 22.46 -60.37 -72.12
N CYS A 680 22.48 -59.32 -72.95
CA CYS A 680 22.17 -59.42 -74.39
C CYS A 680 23.46 -59.81 -75.15
N GLN A 681 23.44 -60.96 -75.82
CA GLN A 681 24.59 -61.50 -76.56
C GLN A 681 24.25 -61.73 -78.03
N HIS A 682 25.20 -61.46 -78.92
CA HIS A 682 24.99 -61.62 -80.37
C HIS A 682 24.71 -63.07 -80.80
N GLU A 683 25.23 -64.08 -80.09
CA GLU A 683 25.00 -65.49 -80.42
C GLU A 683 23.65 -66.04 -79.90
N ARG A 684 23.09 -65.43 -78.85
CA ARG A 684 21.85 -65.92 -78.20
C ARG A 684 20.61 -65.13 -78.60
N ASN A 685 20.73 -63.83 -78.83
CA ASN A 685 19.58 -62.92 -78.87
C ASN A 685 19.37 -62.24 -80.23
N PHE A 686 20.20 -62.52 -81.24
CA PHE A 686 20.02 -61.96 -82.58
C PHE A 686 18.93 -62.71 -83.34
N ILE A 687 18.02 -61.96 -83.95
CA ILE A 687 16.90 -62.51 -84.70
C ILE A 687 17.37 -62.76 -86.15
N PRO A 688 17.28 -64.00 -86.67
CA PRO A 688 17.63 -64.29 -88.06
C PRO A 688 16.76 -63.47 -89.03
N GLY A 689 17.37 -62.88 -90.06
CA GLY A 689 16.67 -62.08 -91.08
C GLY A 689 16.75 -60.56 -90.91
N LYS A 690 17.22 -60.05 -89.76
CA LYS A 690 17.60 -58.64 -89.57
C LYS A 690 19.08 -58.41 -89.87
N SER A 691 19.47 -57.18 -90.22
CA SER A 691 20.89 -56.83 -90.37
C SER A 691 21.63 -56.93 -89.03
N ILE A 692 22.93 -57.26 -89.07
CA ILE A 692 23.78 -57.33 -87.85
C ILE A 692 23.70 -56.01 -87.07
N VAL A 693 23.70 -54.87 -87.77
CA VAL A 693 23.62 -53.53 -87.18
C VAL A 693 22.29 -53.31 -86.44
N GLU A 694 21.17 -53.70 -87.04
CA GLU A 694 19.85 -53.54 -86.42
C GLU A 694 19.68 -54.42 -85.17
N ASN A 695 20.25 -55.64 -85.20
CA ASN A 695 20.27 -56.52 -84.03
C ASN A 695 21.11 -55.92 -82.88
N ILE A 696 22.23 -55.25 -83.19
CA ILE A 696 23.04 -54.55 -82.19
C ILE A 696 22.26 -53.37 -81.58
N ILE A 697 21.60 -52.56 -82.41
CA ILE A 697 20.82 -51.39 -81.95
C ILE A 697 19.72 -51.85 -80.99
N ASN A 698 18.96 -52.89 -81.36
CA ASN A 698 17.89 -53.44 -80.53
C ASN A 698 18.41 -53.98 -79.18
N CYS A 699 19.57 -54.65 -79.16
CA CYS A 699 20.19 -55.09 -77.91
C CYS A 699 20.60 -53.90 -77.02
N ILE A 700 21.06 -52.79 -77.62
CA ILE A 700 21.48 -51.61 -76.86
C ILE A 700 20.29 -50.87 -76.27
N GLU A 701 19.22 -50.66 -77.04
CA GLU A 701 18.01 -49.97 -76.56
C GLU A 701 17.30 -50.75 -75.44
N LYS A 702 17.39 -52.08 -75.46
CA LYS A 702 16.80 -52.95 -74.44
C LYS A 702 17.70 -53.20 -73.22
N SER A 703 18.94 -52.70 -73.23
CA SER A 703 19.90 -52.93 -72.15
C SER A 703 20.17 -51.67 -71.33
N TYR A 704 20.24 -51.81 -70.01
CA TYR A 704 20.53 -50.66 -69.14
C TYR A 704 21.97 -50.13 -69.30
N LYS A 705 22.93 -51.02 -69.50
CA LYS A 705 24.34 -50.70 -69.81
C LYS A 705 24.82 -51.38 -71.09
N SER A 706 25.87 -50.86 -71.69
CA SER A 706 26.62 -51.52 -72.77
C SER A 706 28.07 -51.71 -72.35
N ILE A 707 28.53 -52.95 -72.32
CA ILE A 707 29.88 -53.37 -71.95
C ILE A 707 30.68 -53.64 -73.22
N PHE A 708 31.80 -52.95 -73.38
CA PHE A 708 32.73 -53.16 -74.49
C PHE A 708 34.03 -53.77 -73.96
N VAL A 709 34.39 -54.94 -74.48
CA VAL A 709 35.66 -55.62 -74.17
C VAL A 709 36.70 -55.17 -75.19
N LEU A 710 37.57 -54.27 -74.76
CA LEU A 710 38.62 -53.68 -75.56
C LEU A 710 39.90 -54.53 -75.50
N SER A 711 40.38 -54.92 -76.68
CA SER A 711 41.65 -55.59 -76.92
C SER A 711 42.25 -55.09 -78.24
N PRO A 712 43.52 -55.42 -78.57
CA PRO A 712 44.06 -55.17 -79.90
C PRO A 712 43.23 -55.82 -81.03
N ASN A 713 42.66 -57.00 -80.78
CA ASN A 713 41.79 -57.70 -81.72
C ASN A 713 40.44 -57.01 -81.93
N PHE A 714 39.90 -56.35 -80.90
CA PHE A 714 38.66 -55.59 -80.99
C PHE A 714 38.79 -54.38 -81.90
N VAL A 715 39.86 -53.60 -81.72
CA VAL A 715 40.13 -52.39 -82.50
C VAL A 715 40.41 -52.69 -83.99
N GLN A 716 40.97 -53.86 -84.28
CA GLN A 716 41.25 -54.29 -85.66
C GLN A 716 40.08 -55.00 -86.34
N SER A 717 39.00 -55.32 -85.60
CA SER A 717 37.85 -56.04 -86.15
C SER A 717 36.85 -55.14 -86.87
N GLU A 718 35.98 -55.74 -87.67
CA GLU A 718 34.82 -55.08 -88.32
C GLU A 718 33.91 -54.37 -87.29
N TRP A 719 33.90 -54.81 -86.03
CA TRP A 719 33.11 -54.18 -84.96
C TRP A 719 33.52 -52.75 -84.63
N CYS A 720 34.79 -52.41 -84.84
CA CYS A 720 35.26 -51.04 -84.66
C CYS A 720 34.71 -50.11 -85.77
N HIS A 721 34.32 -50.62 -86.95
CA HIS A 721 33.73 -49.79 -88.03
C HIS A 721 32.36 -49.20 -87.68
N TYR A 722 31.65 -49.74 -86.68
CA TYR A 722 30.32 -49.24 -86.30
C TYR A 722 30.37 -47.99 -85.38
N GLU A 723 31.53 -47.35 -85.19
CA GLU A 723 31.68 -46.12 -84.37
C GLU A 723 30.68 -45.01 -84.74
N LEU A 724 30.44 -44.81 -86.04
CA LEU A 724 29.49 -43.81 -86.55
C LEU A 724 28.04 -44.11 -86.12
N TYR A 725 27.68 -45.39 -86.00
CA TYR A 725 26.37 -45.85 -85.53
C TYR A 725 26.23 -45.69 -84.00
N PHE A 726 27.27 -46.05 -83.23
CA PHE A 726 27.26 -45.85 -81.77
C PHE A 726 27.30 -44.38 -81.36
N ALA A 727 27.88 -43.51 -82.21
CA ALA A 727 27.82 -42.06 -82.05
C ALA A 727 26.39 -41.51 -82.15
N HIS A 728 25.52 -42.13 -82.96
CA HIS A 728 24.12 -41.73 -83.11
C HIS A 728 23.33 -41.98 -81.82
N HIS A 729 23.58 -43.11 -81.14
CA HIS A 729 22.97 -43.45 -79.84
C HIS A 729 23.73 -42.86 -78.63
N LYS A 730 24.62 -41.88 -78.85
CA LYS A 730 25.38 -41.16 -77.80
C LYS A 730 26.18 -42.04 -76.83
N LEU A 731 26.44 -43.31 -77.13
CA LEU A 731 27.17 -44.24 -76.23
C LEU A 731 28.60 -43.79 -75.94
N PHE A 732 29.24 -43.10 -76.89
CA PHE A 732 30.60 -42.56 -76.72
C PHE A 732 30.60 -41.05 -76.42
N SER A 733 29.49 -40.50 -75.92
CA SER A 733 29.41 -39.11 -75.47
C SER A 733 29.97 -38.96 -74.04
N GLU A 734 30.62 -37.83 -73.77
CA GLU A 734 31.45 -37.61 -72.56
C GLU A 734 30.69 -37.70 -71.23
N ASN A 735 29.35 -37.69 -71.23
CA ASN A 735 28.48 -37.72 -70.04
C ASN A 735 27.53 -38.94 -69.98
N SER A 736 27.78 -39.99 -70.77
CA SER A 736 26.90 -41.17 -70.80
C SER A 736 27.27 -42.20 -69.73
N ASN A 737 26.47 -42.27 -68.66
CA ASN A 737 26.59 -43.30 -67.61
C ASN A 737 26.25 -44.72 -68.11
N SER A 738 25.87 -44.92 -69.37
CA SER A 738 25.43 -46.20 -69.94
C SER A 738 26.57 -47.06 -70.50
N LEU A 739 27.78 -46.54 -70.67
CA LEU A 739 28.92 -47.27 -71.25
C LEU A 739 29.89 -47.78 -70.18
N ILE A 740 30.25 -49.06 -70.24
CA ILE A 740 31.31 -49.68 -69.44
C ILE A 740 32.40 -50.20 -70.38
N LEU A 741 33.63 -49.75 -70.19
CA LEU A 741 34.79 -50.22 -70.97
C LEU A 741 35.61 -51.19 -70.12
N ILE A 742 35.82 -52.41 -70.60
CA ILE A 742 36.73 -53.40 -70.01
C ILE A 742 37.97 -53.46 -70.89
N LEU A 743 39.14 -53.16 -70.33
CA LEU A 743 40.42 -53.32 -71.04
C LEU A 743 40.99 -54.70 -70.73
N LEU A 744 40.87 -55.64 -71.68
CA LEU A 744 41.33 -57.01 -71.51
C LEU A 744 42.87 -57.10 -71.59
N GLU A 745 43.44 -56.36 -72.52
CA GLU A 745 44.88 -56.22 -72.73
C GLU A 745 45.22 -54.77 -73.08
N PRO A 746 46.39 -54.25 -72.65
CA PRO A 746 46.79 -52.89 -72.98
C PRO A 746 46.95 -52.72 -74.50
N ILE A 747 46.25 -51.72 -75.06
CA ILE A 747 46.27 -51.41 -76.49
C ILE A 747 47.27 -50.28 -76.75
N PRO A 748 48.34 -50.51 -77.53
CA PRO A 748 49.24 -49.45 -77.96
C PRO A 748 48.54 -48.41 -78.83
N GLN A 749 48.80 -47.11 -78.58
CA GLN A 749 48.10 -46.01 -79.24
C GLN A 749 48.23 -45.97 -80.78
N TYR A 750 49.26 -46.60 -81.35
CA TYR A 750 49.47 -46.66 -82.80
C TYR A 750 48.56 -47.68 -83.51
N ILE A 751 47.97 -48.63 -82.77
CA ILE A 751 47.08 -49.65 -83.32
C ILE A 751 45.67 -49.09 -83.55
N VAL A 752 45.28 -48.05 -82.81
CA VAL A 752 43.97 -47.39 -82.95
C VAL A 752 43.98 -46.49 -84.19
N PRO A 753 43.21 -46.80 -85.25
CA PRO A 753 43.22 -45.98 -86.45
C PRO A 753 42.78 -44.55 -86.17
N ALA A 754 43.43 -43.57 -86.83
CA ALA A 754 43.25 -42.15 -86.54
C ALA A 754 41.78 -41.69 -86.59
N ARG A 755 40.95 -42.31 -87.45
CA ARG A 755 39.52 -42.01 -87.59
C ARG A 755 38.67 -42.23 -86.32
N TYR A 756 39.12 -43.06 -85.37
CA TYR A 756 38.39 -43.39 -84.15
C TYR A 756 38.69 -42.44 -82.99
N HIS A 757 38.48 -41.13 -83.22
CA HIS A 757 38.87 -40.07 -82.29
C HIS A 757 38.14 -40.14 -80.93
N LYS A 758 36.87 -40.59 -80.90
CA LYS A 758 36.08 -40.66 -79.66
C LYS A 758 36.56 -41.77 -78.74
N LEU A 759 36.84 -42.96 -79.30
CA LEU A 759 37.40 -44.06 -78.55
C LEU A 759 38.79 -43.70 -77.97
N LYS A 760 39.62 -43.01 -78.76
CA LYS A 760 40.94 -42.52 -78.31
C LYS A 760 40.83 -41.53 -77.15
N ALA A 761 39.84 -40.63 -77.17
CA ALA A 761 39.57 -39.69 -76.09
C ALA A 761 39.10 -40.38 -74.79
N LEU A 762 38.22 -41.39 -74.89
CA LEU A 762 37.76 -42.16 -73.73
C LEU A 762 38.88 -43.00 -73.10
N MET A 763 39.73 -43.61 -73.92
CA MET A 763 40.90 -44.35 -73.43
C MET A 763 41.93 -43.44 -72.74
N ALA A 764 42.05 -42.17 -73.14
CA ALA A 764 42.94 -41.21 -72.51
C ALA A 764 42.48 -40.80 -71.10
N LYS A 765 41.16 -40.81 -70.82
CA LYS A 765 40.59 -40.43 -69.51
C LYS A 765 40.70 -41.53 -68.44
N ARG A 766 41.24 -42.72 -68.76
CA ARG A 766 41.39 -43.88 -67.85
C ARG A 766 40.10 -44.33 -67.14
N THR A 767 38.95 -44.11 -67.76
CA THR A 767 37.64 -44.54 -67.27
C THR A 767 37.27 -45.93 -67.80
N TYR A 768 38.14 -46.92 -67.58
CA TYR A 768 37.93 -48.32 -67.96
C TYR A 768 38.29 -49.26 -66.80
N LEU A 769 37.67 -50.43 -66.77
CA LEU A 769 38.02 -51.51 -65.86
C LEU A 769 39.10 -52.37 -66.52
N GLU A 770 40.33 -52.28 -66.02
CA GLU A 770 41.45 -53.08 -66.52
C GLU A 770 41.38 -54.51 -65.94
N TRP A 771 41.51 -55.51 -66.80
CA TRP A 771 41.55 -56.90 -66.38
C TRP A 771 42.86 -57.21 -65.64
N PRO A 772 42.82 -57.58 -64.34
CA PRO A 772 44.04 -57.75 -63.56
C PRO A 772 44.76 -59.05 -63.91
N LYS A 773 46.07 -58.95 -64.15
CA LYS A 773 46.95 -60.12 -64.37
C LYS A 773 47.09 -60.99 -63.12
N GLU A 774 47.02 -60.41 -61.92
CA GLU A 774 47.10 -61.10 -60.64
C GLU A 774 45.74 -61.69 -60.20
N ARG A 775 45.70 -62.97 -59.82
CA ARG A 775 44.46 -63.65 -59.38
C ARG A 775 43.83 -63.03 -58.13
N SER A 776 44.63 -62.50 -57.19
CA SER A 776 44.17 -61.85 -55.96
C SER A 776 43.34 -60.59 -56.21
N LYS A 777 43.59 -59.88 -57.33
CA LYS A 777 42.90 -58.63 -57.69
C LYS A 777 41.61 -58.85 -58.50
N ARG A 778 41.33 -60.08 -58.94
CA ARG A 778 40.13 -60.42 -59.73
C ARG A 778 38.83 -60.26 -58.95
N ALA A 779 38.83 -60.53 -57.64
CA ALA A 779 37.65 -60.36 -56.78
C ALA A 779 37.16 -58.89 -56.76
N LEU A 780 38.09 -57.94 -56.70
CA LEU A 780 37.80 -56.51 -56.73
C LEU A 780 37.29 -56.06 -58.11
N PHE A 781 37.88 -56.59 -59.20
CA PHE A 781 37.39 -56.34 -60.56
C PHE A 781 35.91 -56.75 -60.70
N TRP A 782 35.54 -57.94 -60.24
CA TRP A 782 34.16 -58.43 -60.32
C TRP A 782 33.19 -57.65 -59.43
N ALA A 783 33.62 -57.24 -58.23
CA ALA A 783 32.80 -56.40 -57.35
C ALA A 783 32.51 -55.02 -57.97
N ASN A 784 33.54 -54.37 -58.55
CA ASN A 784 33.39 -53.09 -59.24
C ASN A 784 32.52 -53.20 -60.50
N LEU A 785 32.68 -54.28 -61.28
CA LEU A 785 31.88 -54.51 -62.48
C LEU A 785 30.39 -54.73 -62.13
N ARG A 786 30.09 -55.52 -61.08
CA ARG A 786 28.71 -55.73 -60.61
C ARG A 786 28.07 -54.45 -60.07
N ALA A 787 28.79 -53.66 -59.29
CA ALA A 787 28.32 -52.38 -58.77
C ALA A 787 28.03 -51.36 -59.91
N ALA A 788 28.73 -51.45 -61.04
CA ALA A 788 28.50 -50.58 -62.19
C ALA A 788 27.25 -50.98 -63.02
N ILE A 789 26.80 -52.24 -62.92
CA ILE A 789 25.67 -52.80 -63.68
C ILE A 789 24.38 -52.85 -62.83
N SER A 790 24.49 -52.74 -61.49
CA SER A 790 23.37 -52.98 -60.58
C SER A 790 22.20 -52.00 -60.77
N ILE A 791 21.15 -52.49 -61.42
CA ILE A 791 19.80 -51.93 -61.44
C ILE A 791 18.82 -53.07 -61.20
N ASN A 792 17.71 -52.80 -60.51
CA ASN A 792 16.62 -53.77 -60.41
C ASN A 792 15.80 -53.67 -61.70
N LEU A 793 15.86 -54.68 -62.56
CA LEU A 793 14.92 -54.78 -63.69
C LEU A 793 13.51 -55.06 -63.14
N PRO A 794 12.46 -54.43 -63.70
CA PRO A 794 11.09 -54.75 -63.34
C PRO A 794 10.81 -56.22 -63.70
N ILE A 795 10.38 -56.98 -62.70
CA ILE A 795 9.97 -58.37 -62.86
C ILE A 795 8.72 -58.36 -63.75
N SER A 796 8.77 -58.99 -64.92
CA SER A 796 7.58 -59.24 -65.73
C SER A 796 6.71 -60.28 -65.01
N PHE A 797 5.84 -59.83 -64.11
CA PHE A 797 4.71 -60.61 -63.63
C PHE A 797 3.50 -60.27 -64.50
N GLU A 798 3.14 -61.21 -65.36
CA GLU A 798 1.78 -61.28 -65.88
C GLU A 798 0.81 -61.62 -64.73
N ALA A 799 -0.31 -60.90 -64.74
CA ALA A 799 -1.64 -61.29 -64.27
C ALA A 799 -2.02 -61.13 -62.78
N ASN A 800 -3.02 -60.24 -62.62
CA ASN A 800 -4.20 -60.30 -61.73
C ASN A 800 -4.01 -59.94 -60.25
N GLU A 801 -4.93 -59.30 -59.53
CA GLU A 801 -6.28 -58.71 -59.74
C GLU A 801 -6.49 -57.90 -58.43
N GLU A 802 -6.77 -56.60 -58.53
CA GLU A 802 -8.05 -55.98 -58.15
C GLU A 802 -8.25 -55.60 -56.66
N GLN A 803 -8.52 -54.29 -56.50
CA GLN A 803 -9.41 -53.61 -55.52
C GLN A 803 -9.00 -53.42 -54.05
N SER A 804 -8.37 -52.26 -53.83
CA SER A 804 -8.86 -51.07 -53.10
C SER A 804 -9.97 -51.15 -52.03
N ASP A 805 -9.71 -50.33 -50.99
CA ASP A 805 -10.61 -49.57 -50.10
C ASP A 805 -11.14 -50.26 -48.84
N VAL A 806 -10.64 -49.89 -47.64
CA VAL A 806 -10.82 -48.62 -46.89
C VAL A 806 -12.26 -48.44 -46.41
N THR A 807 -12.46 -48.65 -45.11
CA THR A 807 -13.62 -48.20 -44.34
C THR A 807 -13.23 -47.06 -43.39
N SER A 808 -13.93 -45.94 -43.57
CA SER A 808 -14.39 -44.96 -42.57
C SER A 808 -13.40 -44.27 -41.62
N THR A 809 -13.15 -42.99 -41.94
CA THR A 809 -13.14 -41.84 -41.03
C THR A 809 -14.23 -41.94 -39.93
N GLY A 810 -14.11 -41.45 -38.70
CA GLY A 810 -13.31 -40.37 -38.12
C GLY A 810 -14.26 -39.59 -37.19
N SER A 811 -14.20 -39.83 -35.88
CA SER A 811 -15.10 -39.24 -34.86
C SER A 811 -14.46 -38.06 -34.13
N VAL A 812 -15.06 -36.88 -34.35
CA VAL A 812 -15.48 -35.77 -33.46
C VAL A 812 -14.89 -35.64 -32.05
N SER A 813 -14.73 -34.36 -31.67
CA SER A 813 -14.86 -33.71 -30.33
C SER A 813 -13.54 -33.16 -29.76
N GLU A 814 -13.47 -32.00 -29.10
CA GLU A 814 -14.28 -30.78 -28.96
C GLU A 814 -13.44 -29.81 -28.11
N TYR A 815 -13.61 -28.51 -28.30
CA TYR A 815 -13.20 -27.48 -27.35
C TYR A 815 -14.28 -27.34 -26.27
N VAL A 816 -13.89 -27.10 -25.01
CA VAL A 816 -14.82 -26.67 -23.94
C VAL A 816 -14.30 -25.40 -23.27
N ASN A 817 -15.14 -24.36 -23.28
CA ASN A 817 -15.11 -23.21 -22.39
C ASN A 817 -15.59 -23.61 -20.98
N SER A 818 -14.88 -23.17 -19.95
CA SER A 818 -15.37 -22.65 -18.66
C SER A 818 -14.21 -22.01 -17.93
#